data_AF-A0A9W5QSC5-F1
#
_entry.id   AF-A0A9W5QSC5-F1
#
_cell.length_a   1.000
_cell.length_b   1.000
_cell.length_c   1.000
_cell.angle_alpha   90.00
_cell.angle_beta   90.00
_cell.angle_gamma   90.00
#
_symmetry.space_group_name_H-M   'P 1'
#
loop_
_entity.id
_entity.type
_entity.pdbx_description
1 polymer ?
#
loop_
_entity_poly.entity_id
_entity_poly.type
_entity_poly.pdbx_seq_one_letter_code
_entity_poly.pdbx_strand_id
1 'polypeptide(L)'
;MIDELKSKLWYQDLKGKVDYNVLTYQDKRGYFWDKVNPVHLRYFKNKCCGYPFTNHLALGLVVISNQNLKPKTIHTNLGSINICLKQLFQETKLASLNDFEVDIHLSDYLRREILPSHSDNKRIQFFTSYKNVVKSVHKWHSTKLTREQQEMFAPFLLPQTHLDSRDFKVNKAAKDASKRKRKSETDAISKEFIKIRAEGGFRLNQVRRLRQKYLEVVEFVKDNGYPLPFEFSYIENKEREDRSKELFLFRLWDKPSFVLHHSKNYSYATINNAKGRRATFLDENNEYFVEFLNAAILDDETGKPAEETEGFWFIPILEHQLIGSWYRSLNKEQINERLKVLEIYGYREPDSKELNKPFQPDHKGILAQGTFITNSQEYAEGILMNVEVLYITALFGATALDIFTSSGARLGEVAQVHLGIGCLDQVNITAPETNEGKTSYIFRAIPKGRDELAVFYTTKDTFDLIKEIAFHLRDQHYKVSIPRVEFRYSKQSGESRPEQPYLFQFHGKHFGEVTFACVLNFICFGLIYETQDKKLVKLKPHLLRHGFATHAVQAEDLPIDVVAMILNQKDLDVTKYYSQPTQSQVADVVSDFHTSMATTTDMMKEVLRQPEEIQALFERQREISGPFSKTVGGTCVTNKICPTKLACVGCSTKIPEPEQKDELLEYLDWAEKSKEYHEEKGFKLEVLKMKKTIHDAKAELKEIALIEEYRRDKENEPRLIHRKP
;
A
#
# COMPACT_ATOMS: atom_id res chain seq x y z
N MET A 1 6.97 -5.03 -50.83
CA MET A 1 7.71 -4.39 -49.72
C MET A 1 7.34 -2.91 -49.51
N ILE A 2 7.26 -2.05 -50.53
CA ILE A 2 6.93 -0.61 -50.33
C ILE A 2 5.49 -0.40 -49.81
N ASP A 3 4.51 -1.21 -50.24
CA ASP A 3 3.12 -1.11 -49.74
C ASP A 3 2.97 -1.56 -48.28
N GLU A 4 3.71 -2.59 -47.87
CA GLU A 4 3.65 -3.11 -46.51
C GLU A 4 4.21 -2.10 -45.49
N LEU A 5 5.36 -1.48 -45.78
CA LEU A 5 5.95 -0.45 -44.93
C LEU A 5 5.06 0.79 -44.82
N LYS A 6 4.48 1.25 -45.95
CA LYS A 6 3.59 2.42 -45.98
C LYS A 6 2.28 2.18 -45.21
N SER A 7 1.87 0.93 -45.04
CA SER A 7 0.68 0.54 -44.24
C SER A 7 0.93 0.53 -42.73
N LYS A 8 2.18 0.52 -42.27
CA LYS A 8 2.52 0.46 -40.83
C LYS A 8 2.24 1.81 -40.16
N LEU A 9 1.43 1.79 -39.10
CA LEU A 9 1.05 2.99 -38.34
C LEU A 9 2.27 3.76 -37.79
N TRP A 10 3.27 3.04 -37.27
CA TRP A 10 4.50 3.65 -36.74
C TRP A 10 5.32 4.34 -37.83
N TYR A 11 5.31 3.83 -39.07
CA TYR A 11 6.03 4.43 -40.19
C TYR A 11 5.39 5.77 -40.56
N GLN A 12 4.07 5.81 -40.69
CA GLN A 12 3.32 7.02 -40.98
C GLN A 12 3.53 8.09 -39.88
N ASP A 13 3.57 7.67 -38.62
CA ASP A 13 3.70 8.58 -37.47
C ASP A 13 5.07 9.25 -37.34
N LEU A 14 6.12 8.56 -37.80
CA LEU A 14 7.53 8.95 -37.62
C LEU A 14 8.22 9.39 -38.92
N LYS A 15 7.59 9.20 -40.08
CA LYS A 15 8.12 9.65 -41.37
C LYS A 15 8.41 11.16 -41.31
N GLY A 16 9.63 11.54 -41.70
CA GLY A 16 10.11 12.93 -41.67
C GLY A 16 10.51 13.45 -40.29
N LYS A 17 10.40 12.63 -39.23
CA LYS A 17 10.84 12.97 -37.87
C LYS A 17 12.03 12.15 -37.40
N VAL A 18 12.19 10.96 -37.96
CA VAL A 18 13.30 10.04 -37.70
C VAL A 18 14.02 9.80 -39.02
N ASP A 19 15.34 9.67 -38.96
CA ASP A 19 16.18 9.32 -40.11
C ASP A 19 15.67 8.06 -40.80
N TYR A 20 15.71 8.07 -42.13
CA TYR A 20 15.17 7.00 -42.95
C TYR A 20 15.80 5.65 -42.62
N ASN A 21 17.13 5.60 -42.42
CA ASN A 21 17.85 4.36 -42.17
C ASN A 21 17.46 3.73 -40.82
N VAL A 22 17.22 4.55 -39.78
CA VAL A 22 16.72 4.09 -38.48
C VAL A 22 15.24 3.68 -38.57
N LEU A 23 14.45 4.38 -39.36
CA LEU A 23 13.02 4.12 -39.51
C LEU A 23 12.75 2.82 -40.27
N THR A 24 13.54 2.51 -41.30
CA THR A 24 13.31 1.35 -42.18
C THR A 24 14.18 0.14 -41.86
N TYR A 25 14.95 0.17 -40.77
CA TYR A 25 15.82 -0.93 -40.41
C TYR A 25 15.03 -2.22 -40.11
N GLN A 26 15.48 -3.32 -40.71
CA GLN A 26 14.93 -4.65 -40.54
C GLN A 26 16.04 -5.69 -40.41
N ASP A 27 15.78 -6.74 -39.64
CA ASP A 27 16.59 -7.97 -39.65
C ASP A 27 15.78 -9.14 -40.21
N LYS A 28 16.31 -10.36 -40.08
CA LYS A 28 15.63 -11.60 -40.49
C LYS A 28 14.27 -11.84 -39.80
N ARG A 29 13.97 -11.11 -38.72
CA ARG A 29 12.73 -11.20 -37.93
C ARG A 29 11.77 -10.05 -38.22
N GLY A 30 12.06 -9.20 -39.19
CA GLY A 30 11.22 -8.07 -39.61
C GLY A 30 11.71 -6.71 -39.12
N TYR A 31 10.83 -5.71 -39.19
CA TYR A 31 11.16 -4.34 -38.78
C TYR A 31 11.34 -4.24 -37.27
N PHE A 32 12.40 -3.53 -36.85
CA PHE A 32 12.67 -3.36 -35.42
C PHE A 32 11.54 -2.62 -34.68
N TRP A 33 10.88 -1.69 -35.38
CA TRP A 33 9.75 -0.93 -34.87
C TRP A 33 8.52 -1.78 -34.57
N ASP A 34 8.36 -2.95 -35.21
CA ASP A 34 7.24 -3.85 -34.95
C ASP A 34 7.25 -4.40 -33.51
N LYS A 35 8.40 -4.37 -32.82
CA LYS A 35 8.51 -4.79 -31.40
C LYS A 35 8.40 -3.64 -30.41
N VAL A 36 8.24 -2.40 -30.87
CA VAL A 36 8.11 -1.25 -29.99
C VAL A 36 6.69 -1.19 -29.43
N ASN A 37 6.56 -1.21 -28.10
CA ASN A 37 5.26 -1.10 -27.44
C ASN A 37 4.54 0.22 -27.86
N PRO A 38 3.24 0.19 -28.19
CA PRO A 38 2.49 1.39 -28.61
C PRO A 38 2.56 2.57 -27.64
N VAL A 39 2.66 2.30 -26.33
CA VAL A 39 2.80 3.35 -25.30
C VAL A 39 4.15 4.08 -25.44
N HIS A 40 5.23 3.36 -25.74
CA HIS A 40 6.55 3.96 -25.93
C HIS A 40 6.63 4.72 -27.24
N LEU A 41 6.03 4.18 -28.31
CA LEU A 41 5.92 4.87 -29.59
C LEU A 41 5.20 6.22 -29.43
N ARG A 42 4.05 6.23 -28.74
CA ARG A 42 3.29 7.44 -28.45
C ARG A 42 4.11 8.44 -27.63
N TYR A 43 4.81 7.98 -26.60
CA TYR A 43 5.70 8.84 -25.81
C TYR A 43 6.81 9.43 -26.67
N PHE A 44 7.50 8.60 -27.46
CA PHE A 44 8.61 9.01 -28.33
C PHE A 44 8.16 10.07 -29.34
N LYS A 45 7.05 9.82 -30.04
CA LYS A 45 6.45 10.76 -31.00
C LYS A 45 6.15 12.12 -30.35
N ASN A 46 5.53 12.10 -29.18
CA ASN A 46 5.03 13.31 -28.54
C ASN A 46 6.09 14.06 -27.73
N LYS A 47 7.16 13.40 -27.30
CA LYS A 47 8.11 13.95 -26.31
C LYS A 47 9.58 13.79 -26.69
N CYS A 48 9.97 13.02 -27.69
CA CYS A 48 11.40 12.79 -28.04
C CYS A 48 11.78 13.28 -29.45
N CYS A 49 10.81 13.60 -30.30
CA CYS A 49 11.05 14.14 -31.64
C CYS A 49 11.34 15.66 -31.60
N GLY A 50 12.11 16.15 -32.58
CA GLY A 50 12.42 17.58 -32.74
C GLY A 50 13.62 18.09 -31.93
N TYR A 51 14.49 17.20 -31.49
CA TYR A 51 15.69 17.52 -30.70
C TYR A 51 16.96 17.03 -31.42
N PRO A 52 18.15 17.62 -31.15
CA PRO A 52 19.40 17.20 -31.77
C PRO A 52 19.71 15.70 -31.61
N PHE A 53 19.20 15.08 -30.55
CA PHE A 53 19.37 13.66 -30.24
C PHE A 53 18.17 12.77 -30.60
N THR A 54 17.21 13.23 -31.41
CA THR A 54 16.01 12.45 -31.77
C THR A 54 16.36 11.09 -32.38
N ASN A 55 17.25 11.05 -33.38
CA ASN A 55 17.64 9.81 -34.05
C ASN A 55 18.40 8.85 -33.13
N HIS A 56 19.14 9.41 -32.17
CA HIS A 56 19.88 8.65 -31.16
C HIS A 56 18.94 7.96 -30.17
N LEU A 57 17.90 8.67 -29.72
CA LEU A 57 16.84 8.08 -28.89
C LEU A 57 15.98 7.09 -29.68
N ALA A 58 15.73 7.34 -30.97
CA ALA A 58 15.03 6.39 -31.83
C ALA A 58 15.80 5.07 -31.92
N LEU A 59 17.11 5.14 -32.22
CA LEU A 59 17.97 3.96 -32.28
C LEU A 59 18.03 3.23 -30.93
N GLY A 60 18.18 3.99 -29.83
CA GLY A 60 18.12 3.46 -28.48
C GLY A 60 16.82 2.70 -28.19
N LEU A 61 15.66 3.31 -28.48
CA LEU A 61 14.34 2.74 -28.26
C LEU A 61 14.15 1.44 -29.04
N VAL A 62 14.47 1.42 -30.34
CA VAL A 62 14.25 0.23 -31.16
C VAL A 62 15.16 -0.92 -30.74
N VAL A 63 16.43 -0.65 -30.39
CA VAL A 63 17.36 -1.69 -29.94
C VAL A 63 16.91 -2.29 -28.62
N ILE A 64 16.60 -1.48 -27.60
CA ILE A 64 16.21 -2.00 -26.28
C ILE A 64 14.83 -2.68 -26.29
N SER A 65 13.94 -2.27 -27.19
CA SER A 65 12.64 -2.95 -27.39
C SER A 65 12.82 -4.35 -27.99
N ASN A 66 13.92 -4.59 -28.70
CA ASN A 66 14.25 -5.90 -29.28
C ASN A 66 15.03 -6.82 -28.32
N GLN A 67 15.26 -6.41 -27.07
CA GLN A 67 15.99 -7.17 -26.04
C GLN A 67 15.08 -7.89 -25.03
N ASN A 68 13.77 -8.00 -25.30
CA ASN A 68 12.79 -8.62 -24.40
C ASN A 68 12.77 -8.01 -22.98
N LEU A 69 13.10 -6.72 -22.87
CA LEU A 69 13.02 -6.01 -21.59
C LEU A 69 11.55 -5.73 -21.21
N LYS A 70 11.28 -5.67 -19.90
CA LYS A 70 9.97 -5.26 -19.38
C LYS A 70 9.59 -3.87 -19.92
N PRO A 71 8.34 -3.64 -20.37
CA PRO A 71 7.97 -2.36 -20.96
C PRO A 71 8.22 -1.15 -20.05
N LYS A 72 7.91 -1.28 -18.75
CA LYS A 72 8.22 -0.25 -17.73
C LYS A 72 9.71 0.13 -17.71
N THR A 73 10.63 -0.81 -17.85
CA THR A 73 12.07 -0.54 -17.90
C THR A 73 12.44 0.30 -19.12
N ILE A 74 11.88 -0.03 -20.30
CA ILE A 74 12.09 0.73 -21.53
C ILE A 74 11.54 2.16 -21.36
N HIS A 75 10.34 2.31 -20.81
CA HIS A 75 9.72 3.61 -20.55
C HIS A 75 10.55 4.47 -19.58
N THR A 76 11.02 3.88 -18.46
CA THR A 76 11.87 4.57 -17.49
C THR A 76 13.19 5.01 -18.12
N ASN A 77 13.85 4.13 -18.89
CA ASN A 77 15.11 4.47 -19.55
C ASN A 77 14.91 5.60 -20.57
N LEU A 78 13.94 5.46 -21.48
CA LEU A 78 13.66 6.47 -22.50
C LEU A 78 13.27 7.82 -21.88
N GLY A 79 12.37 7.79 -20.89
CA GLY A 79 11.89 9.01 -20.22
C GLY A 79 12.98 9.73 -19.45
N SER A 80 13.79 8.99 -18.68
CA SER A 80 14.89 9.56 -17.90
C SER A 80 15.96 10.18 -18.79
N ILE A 81 16.37 9.48 -19.86
CA ILE A 81 17.37 10.00 -20.81
C ILE A 81 16.82 11.23 -21.53
N ASN A 82 15.60 11.17 -22.06
CA ASN A 82 15.01 12.27 -22.81
C ASN A 82 14.87 13.55 -21.97
N ILE A 83 14.31 13.45 -20.76
CA ILE A 83 14.10 14.62 -19.89
C ILE A 83 15.44 15.26 -19.53
N CYS A 84 16.41 14.46 -19.08
CA CYS A 84 17.69 14.99 -18.64
C CYS A 84 18.55 15.51 -19.80
N LEU A 85 18.58 14.84 -20.97
CA LEU A 85 19.30 15.37 -22.14
C LEU A 85 18.72 16.71 -22.60
N LYS A 86 17.40 16.88 -22.61
CA LYS A 86 16.80 18.19 -22.92
C LYS A 86 17.28 19.28 -21.99
N GLN A 87 17.22 19.03 -20.68
CA GLN A 87 17.62 20.01 -19.67
C GLN A 87 19.12 20.30 -19.75
N LEU A 88 19.94 19.27 -19.96
CA LEU A 88 21.38 19.42 -20.15
C LEU A 88 21.70 20.27 -21.37
N PHE A 89 21.15 19.93 -22.54
CA PHE A 89 21.38 20.68 -23.78
C PHE A 89 20.90 22.13 -23.67
N GLN A 90 19.80 22.37 -22.97
CA GLN A 90 19.31 23.73 -22.71
C GLN A 90 20.24 24.53 -21.80
N GLU A 91 20.69 23.94 -20.69
CA GLU A 91 21.55 24.60 -19.70
C GLU A 91 22.96 24.87 -20.26
N THR A 92 23.51 23.90 -20.98
CA THR A 92 24.86 23.96 -21.57
C THR A 92 24.87 24.58 -22.98
N LYS A 93 23.69 24.94 -23.51
CA LYS A 93 23.50 25.54 -24.83
C LYS A 93 24.10 24.74 -25.99
N LEU A 94 24.07 23.41 -25.90
CA LEU A 94 24.58 22.51 -26.95
C LEU A 94 23.62 22.49 -28.15
N ALA A 95 24.16 22.73 -29.35
CA ALA A 95 23.38 22.75 -30.58
C ALA A 95 23.31 21.35 -31.24
N SER A 96 24.36 20.54 -31.06
CA SER A 96 24.52 19.21 -31.64
C SER A 96 25.00 18.20 -30.61
N LEU A 97 24.84 16.90 -30.91
CA LEU A 97 25.48 15.85 -30.12
C LEU A 97 27.00 15.78 -30.31
N ASN A 98 27.54 16.37 -31.38
CA ASN A 98 28.98 16.49 -31.55
C ASN A 98 29.61 17.42 -30.50
N ASP A 99 28.83 18.37 -29.98
CA ASP A 99 29.26 19.30 -28.93
C ASP A 99 29.17 18.64 -27.53
N PHE A 100 28.53 17.47 -27.43
CA PHE A 100 28.30 16.79 -26.16
C PHE A 100 29.53 15.95 -25.77
N GLU A 101 30.53 16.61 -25.17
CA GLU A 101 31.66 15.97 -24.51
C GLU A 101 31.19 15.15 -23.31
N VAL A 102 30.89 13.87 -23.53
CA VAL A 102 30.11 13.04 -22.60
C VAL A 102 30.73 12.92 -21.21
N ASP A 103 32.04 12.73 -21.11
CA ASP A 103 32.70 12.53 -19.82
C ASP A 103 32.80 13.84 -19.03
N ILE A 104 32.95 14.98 -19.69
CA ILE A 104 32.96 16.30 -19.03
C ILE A 104 31.54 16.66 -18.58
N HIS A 105 30.59 16.71 -19.51
CA HIS A 105 29.22 17.12 -19.19
C HIS A 105 28.53 16.17 -18.18
N LEU A 106 28.77 14.85 -18.25
CA LEU A 106 28.23 13.93 -17.25
C LEU A 106 28.97 14.05 -15.92
N SER A 107 30.28 14.28 -15.90
CA SER A 107 31.03 14.52 -14.66
C SER A 107 30.50 15.76 -13.95
N ASP A 108 30.39 16.89 -14.65
CA ASP A 108 29.93 18.16 -14.10
C ASP A 108 28.47 18.06 -13.62
N TYR A 109 27.64 17.34 -14.37
CA TYR A 109 26.29 16.99 -13.92
C TYR A 109 26.30 16.10 -12.66
N LEU A 110 27.18 15.10 -12.55
CA LEU A 110 27.27 14.27 -11.34
C LEU A 110 27.89 15.02 -10.15
N ARG A 111 28.70 16.05 -10.40
CA ARG A 111 29.30 16.95 -9.38
C ARG A 111 28.39 18.10 -8.96
N ARG A 112 27.20 18.23 -9.57
CA ARG A 112 26.21 19.30 -9.33
C ARG A 112 26.63 20.68 -9.85
N GLU A 113 27.65 20.73 -10.70
CA GLU A 113 28.08 21.96 -11.38
C GLU A 113 27.05 22.38 -12.43
N ILE A 114 26.36 21.40 -13.04
CA ILE A 114 25.26 21.60 -13.97
C ILE A 114 23.93 21.15 -13.35
N LEU A 115 22.89 21.96 -13.55
CA LEU A 115 21.52 21.74 -13.04
C LEU A 115 21.50 21.42 -11.53
N PRO A 116 22.04 22.28 -10.63
CA PRO A 116 22.23 21.99 -9.21
C PRO A 116 20.94 21.58 -8.47
N SER A 117 19.79 22.06 -8.95
CA SER A 117 18.45 21.74 -8.41
C SER A 117 18.02 20.27 -8.57
N HIS A 118 18.70 19.48 -9.41
CA HIS A 118 18.41 18.05 -9.54
C HIS A 118 18.92 17.26 -8.33
N SER A 119 18.04 16.40 -7.79
CA SER A 119 18.39 15.49 -6.70
C SER A 119 19.39 14.43 -7.14
N ASP A 120 20.18 13.92 -6.20
CA ASP A 120 21.16 12.86 -6.47
C ASP A 120 20.51 11.60 -7.06
N ASN A 121 19.28 11.27 -6.64
CA ASN A 121 18.50 10.17 -7.22
C ASN A 121 18.24 10.39 -8.71
N LYS A 122 17.82 11.61 -9.11
CA LYS A 122 17.57 11.94 -10.53
C LYS A 122 18.86 11.85 -11.34
N ARG A 123 20.00 12.29 -10.77
CA ARG A 123 21.32 12.21 -11.41
C ARG A 123 21.73 10.77 -11.67
N ILE A 124 21.64 9.90 -10.67
CA ILE A 124 22.02 8.49 -10.77
C ILE A 124 21.07 7.69 -11.67
N GLN A 125 19.76 7.96 -11.60
CA GLN A 125 18.78 7.31 -12.48
C GLN A 125 19.08 7.62 -13.94
N PHE A 126 19.36 8.89 -14.26
CA PHE A 126 19.77 9.30 -15.60
C PHE A 126 21.06 8.62 -16.03
N PHE A 127 22.12 8.73 -15.23
CA PHE A 127 23.43 8.17 -15.57
C PHE A 127 23.36 6.66 -15.84
N THR A 128 22.64 5.93 -14.98
CA THR A 128 22.45 4.48 -15.12
C THR A 128 21.63 4.14 -16.36
N SER A 129 20.54 4.86 -16.61
CA SER A 129 19.69 4.66 -17.80
C SER A 129 20.49 4.93 -19.08
N TYR A 130 21.22 6.05 -19.11
CA TYR A 130 22.10 6.44 -20.21
C TYR A 130 23.11 5.33 -20.49
N LYS A 131 23.93 4.96 -19.50
CA LYS A 131 24.98 3.94 -19.66
C LYS A 131 24.42 2.60 -20.13
N ASN A 132 23.27 2.17 -19.61
CA ASN A 132 22.63 0.91 -20.00
C ASN A 132 22.15 0.92 -21.46
N VAL A 133 21.49 2.01 -21.89
CA VAL A 133 21.02 2.14 -23.27
C VAL A 133 22.20 2.27 -24.23
N VAL A 134 23.17 3.13 -23.94
CA VAL A 134 24.37 3.30 -24.77
C VAL A 134 25.12 1.97 -24.91
N LYS A 135 25.40 1.25 -23.81
CA LYS A 135 26.05 -0.06 -23.86
C LYS A 135 25.26 -1.06 -24.72
N SER A 136 23.94 -1.04 -24.61
CA SER A 136 23.05 -1.93 -25.38
C SER A 136 23.10 -1.65 -26.88
N VAL A 137 23.05 -0.37 -27.28
CA VAL A 137 23.12 0.07 -28.67
C VAL A 137 24.49 -0.23 -29.27
N HIS A 138 25.57 0.10 -28.55
CA HIS A 138 26.93 -0.16 -29.03
C HIS A 138 27.23 -1.65 -29.16
N LYS A 139 26.78 -2.49 -28.21
CA LYS A 139 26.89 -3.95 -28.35
C LYS A 139 26.12 -4.46 -29.55
N TRP A 140 24.91 -3.94 -29.79
CA TRP A 140 24.14 -4.30 -30.98
C TRP A 140 24.86 -3.87 -32.27
N HIS A 141 25.37 -2.64 -32.33
CA HIS A 141 26.11 -2.09 -33.47
C HIS A 141 27.34 -2.94 -33.81
N SER A 142 28.15 -3.29 -32.81
CA SER A 142 29.38 -4.06 -33.04
C SER A 142 29.17 -5.54 -33.33
N THR A 143 28.09 -6.16 -32.82
CA THR A 143 27.90 -7.63 -32.89
C THR A 143 26.80 -8.08 -33.84
N LYS A 144 25.90 -7.20 -34.28
CA LYS A 144 24.72 -7.57 -35.10
C LYS A 144 24.70 -6.94 -36.48
N LEU A 145 25.55 -5.95 -36.74
CA LEU A 145 25.60 -5.24 -38.02
C LEU A 145 26.82 -5.64 -38.84
N THR A 146 26.65 -5.61 -40.16
CA THR A 146 27.76 -5.65 -41.13
C THR A 146 28.56 -4.34 -41.10
N ARG A 147 29.76 -4.31 -41.68
CA ARG A 147 30.62 -3.11 -41.71
C ARG A 147 29.93 -1.91 -42.37
N GLU A 148 29.25 -2.11 -43.50
CA GLU A 148 28.49 -1.05 -44.19
C GLU A 148 27.35 -0.50 -43.32
N GLN A 149 26.62 -1.39 -42.64
CA GLN A 149 25.58 -0.99 -41.69
C GLN A 149 26.18 -0.28 -40.47
N GLN A 150 27.34 -0.70 -39.99
CA GLN A 150 28.02 -0.03 -38.88
C GLN A 150 28.36 1.42 -39.25
N GLU A 151 28.89 1.65 -40.45
CA GLU A 151 29.18 3.00 -40.96
C GLU A 151 27.89 3.82 -41.10
N MET A 152 26.81 3.22 -41.61
CA MET A 152 25.49 3.87 -41.73
C MET A 152 24.90 4.29 -40.38
N PHE A 153 25.02 3.48 -39.34
CA PHE A 153 24.43 3.75 -38.02
C PHE A 153 25.35 4.53 -37.08
N ALA A 154 26.64 4.68 -37.40
CA ALA A 154 27.61 5.38 -36.57
C ALA A 154 27.17 6.81 -36.17
N PRO A 155 26.57 7.64 -37.05
CA PRO A 155 26.13 8.99 -36.70
C PRO A 155 24.98 9.06 -35.70
N PHE A 156 24.34 7.93 -35.36
CA PHE A 156 23.20 7.86 -34.45
C PHE A 156 23.55 7.22 -33.10
N LEU A 157 24.83 6.92 -32.87
CA LEU A 157 25.30 6.34 -31.60
C LEU A 157 25.44 7.44 -30.54
N LEU A 158 24.78 7.26 -29.40
CA LEU A 158 25.10 8.08 -28.22
C LEU A 158 26.55 7.80 -27.77
N PRO A 159 27.31 8.83 -27.37
CA PRO A 159 28.71 8.64 -26.98
C PRO A 159 28.83 7.79 -25.71
N GLN A 160 29.81 6.87 -25.69
CA GLN A 160 30.12 6.05 -24.51
C GLN A 160 30.85 6.90 -23.48
N THR A 161 30.47 6.72 -22.22
CA THR A 161 31.18 7.33 -21.09
C THR A 161 32.13 6.33 -20.44
N HIS A 162 33.31 6.80 -20.06
CA HIS A 162 34.29 6.01 -19.30
C HIS A 162 34.10 6.17 -17.78
N LEU A 163 33.21 7.07 -17.36
CA LEU A 163 32.93 7.32 -15.95
C LEU A 163 32.30 6.10 -15.26
N ASP A 164 32.67 5.91 -13.98
CA ASP A 164 31.97 5.03 -13.07
C ASP A 164 31.17 5.84 -12.05
N SER A 165 29.88 5.52 -11.91
CA SER A 165 29.01 6.08 -10.87
C SER A 165 29.57 5.91 -9.44
N ARG A 166 30.47 4.94 -9.21
CA ARG A 166 31.12 4.71 -7.92
C ARG A 166 32.14 5.78 -7.57
N ASP A 167 32.67 6.49 -8.57
CA ASP A 167 33.67 7.54 -8.39
C ASP A 167 33.04 8.85 -7.88
N PHE A 168 31.70 8.94 -7.89
CA PHE A 168 30.97 10.14 -7.51
C PHE A 168 30.23 9.96 -6.20
N LYS A 169 30.37 10.95 -5.31
CA LYS A 169 29.69 10.99 -4.00
C LYS A 169 28.17 10.89 -4.12
N VAL A 170 27.59 11.35 -5.24
CA VAL A 170 26.14 11.33 -5.47
C VAL A 170 25.52 9.93 -5.46
N ASN A 171 26.25 8.87 -5.85
CA ASN A 171 25.71 7.51 -5.82
C ASN A 171 25.56 7.00 -4.39
N LYS A 172 26.62 7.17 -3.59
CA LYS A 172 26.59 6.84 -2.16
C LYS A 172 25.57 7.71 -1.43
N ALA A 173 25.57 9.01 -1.68
CA ALA A 173 24.62 9.95 -1.08
C ALA A 173 23.15 9.63 -1.42
N ALA A 174 22.84 9.32 -2.69
CA ALA A 174 21.50 8.90 -3.11
C ALA A 174 21.02 7.63 -2.41
N LYS A 175 21.88 6.60 -2.38
CA LYS A 175 21.59 5.33 -1.68
C LYS A 175 21.40 5.56 -0.19
N ASP A 176 22.31 6.29 0.45
CA ASP A 176 22.27 6.56 1.89
C ASP A 176 21.09 7.45 2.27
N ALA A 177 20.73 8.45 1.46
CA ALA A 177 19.55 9.28 1.68
C ALA A 177 18.26 8.47 1.55
N SER A 178 18.15 7.63 0.51
CA SER A 178 17.00 6.73 0.32
C SER A 178 16.88 5.72 1.48
N LYS A 179 18.02 5.20 1.95
CA LYS A 179 18.07 4.29 3.10
C LYS A 179 17.68 4.99 4.40
N ARG A 180 18.24 6.17 4.67
CA ARG A 180 17.92 6.99 5.85
C ARG A 180 16.46 7.38 5.90
N LYS A 181 15.90 7.87 4.78
CA LYS A 181 14.47 8.22 4.68
C LYS A 181 13.56 7.05 5.03
N ARG A 182 13.78 5.87 4.44
CA ARG A 182 12.97 4.68 4.79
C ARG A 182 13.09 4.30 6.26
N LYS A 183 14.30 4.39 6.82
CA LYS A 183 14.57 4.04 8.21
C LYS A 183 13.90 5.02 9.19
N SER A 184 13.95 6.32 8.92
CA SER A 184 13.24 7.33 9.72
C SER A 184 11.73 7.20 9.61
N GLU A 185 11.20 6.93 8.41
CA GLU A 185 9.77 6.67 8.21
C GLU A 185 9.31 5.40 8.95
N THR A 186 10.12 4.33 8.94
CA THR A 186 9.79 3.07 9.62
C THR A 186 9.83 3.22 11.13
N ASP A 187 10.83 3.93 11.65
CA ASP A 187 10.95 4.24 13.08
C ASP A 187 9.71 4.96 13.63
N ALA A 188 9.16 5.90 12.85
CA ALA A 188 7.99 6.68 13.22
C ALA A 188 6.73 5.81 13.43
N ILE A 189 6.68 4.62 12.82
CA ILE A 189 5.49 3.76 12.86
C ILE A 189 5.69 2.46 13.64
N SER A 190 6.94 2.03 13.90
CA SER A 190 7.22 0.68 14.42
C SER A 190 6.70 0.47 15.84
N LYS A 191 6.73 1.51 16.69
CA LYS A 191 6.20 1.47 18.06
C LYS A 191 4.66 1.39 18.10
N GLU A 192 4.01 1.81 17.01
CA GLU A 192 2.54 1.92 16.89
C GLU A 192 1.97 0.88 15.91
N PHE A 193 2.78 -0.11 15.49
CA PHE A 193 2.42 -1.03 14.42
C PHE A 193 1.15 -1.85 14.72
N ILE A 194 0.99 -2.32 15.97
CA ILE A 194 -0.21 -3.04 16.41
C ILE A 194 -1.42 -2.11 16.43
N LYS A 195 -1.24 -0.85 16.88
CA LYS A 195 -2.33 0.15 16.89
C LYS A 195 -2.80 0.50 15.48
N ILE A 196 -1.89 0.62 14.51
CA ILE A 196 -2.23 0.84 13.09
C ILE A 196 -3.16 -0.27 12.57
N ARG A 197 -2.85 -1.53 12.92
CA ARG A 197 -3.67 -2.69 12.53
C ARG A 197 -5.06 -2.63 13.18
N ALA A 198 -5.12 -2.41 14.49
CA ALA A 198 -6.37 -2.34 15.25
C ALA A 198 -7.27 -1.20 14.75
N GLU A 199 -6.69 -0.04 14.46
CA GLU A 199 -7.40 1.14 13.95
C GLU A 199 -8.07 0.89 12.59
N GLY A 200 -7.46 0.08 11.72
CA GLY A 200 -8.12 -0.39 10.50
C GLY A 200 -9.42 -1.16 10.78
N GLY A 201 -9.43 -1.97 11.84
CA GLY A 201 -10.60 -2.72 12.31
C GLY A 201 -11.69 -1.81 12.86
N PHE A 202 -11.34 -0.89 13.78
CA PHE A 202 -12.30 0.07 14.35
C PHE A 202 -12.98 0.92 13.28
N ARG A 203 -12.20 1.41 12.30
CA ARG A 203 -12.73 2.21 11.18
C ARG A 203 -13.68 1.43 10.30
N LEU A 204 -13.40 0.14 10.04
CA LEU A 204 -14.32 -0.71 9.30
C LEU A 204 -15.61 -0.96 10.09
N ASN A 205 -15.52 -1.18 11.40
CA ASN A 205 -16.69 -1.35 12.25
C ASN A 205 -17.58 -0.10 12.27
N GLN A 206 -17.00 1.10 12.36
CA GLN A 206 -17.74 2.36 12.31
C GLN A 206 -18.54 2.49 10.99
N VAL A 207 -17.93 2.13 9.85
CA VAL A 207 -18.60 2.15 8.54
C VAL A 207 -19.62 1.01 8.39
N ARG A 208 -19.40 -0.17 8.99
CA ARG A 208 -20.40 -1.24 9.07
C ARG A 208 -21.66 -0.79 9.79
N ARG A 209 -21.51 -0.12 10.95
CA ARG A 209 -22.64 0.43 11.72
C ARG A 209 -23.41 1.47 10.91
N LEU A 210 -22.71 2.40 10.25
CA LEU A 210 -23.34 3.36 9.34
C LEU A 210 -24.16 2.65 8.25
N ARG A 211 -23.57 1.65 7.58
CA ARG A 211 -24.25 0.87 6.54
C ARG A 211 -25.48 0.14 7.06
N GLN A 212 -25.34 -0.54 8.20
CA GLN A 212 -26.43 -1.26 8.81
C GLN A 212 -27.61 -0.33 9.13
N LYS A 213 -27.36 0.79 9.82
CA LYS A 213 -28.42 1.74 10.17
C LYS A 213 -29.01 2.42 8.94
N TYR A 214 -28.21 2.71 7.92
CA TYR A 214 -28.70 3.17 6.62
C TYR A 214 -29.67 2.16 5.97
N LEU A 215 -29.32 0.88 5.90
CA LEU A 215 -30.17 -0.15 5.31
C LEU A 215 -31.46 -0.34 6.11
N GLU A 216 -31.38 -0.37 7.44
CA GLU A 216 -32.55 -0.43 8.33
C GLU A 216 -33.53 0.73 8.08
N VAL A 217 -33.03 1.96 7.95
CA VAL A 217 -33.88 3.13 7.68
C VAL A 217 -34.47 3.07 6.27
N VAL A 218 -33.71 2.61 5.28
CA VAL A 218 -34.21 2.44 3.91
C VAL A 218 -35.36 1.43 3.88
N GLU A 219 -35.21 0.28 4.54
CA GLU A 219 -36.28 -0.72 4.67
C GLU A 219 -37.47 -0.14 5.43
N PHE A 220 -37.24 0.50 6.58
CA PHE A 220 -38.28 1.11 7.40
C PHE A 220 -39.11 2.16 6.63
N VAL A 221 -38.45 3.05 5.89
CA VAL A 221 -39.14 4.06 5.07
C VAL A 221 -39.94 3.42 3.94
N LYS A 222 -39.42 2.38 3.29
CA LYS A 222 -40.11 1.64 2.22
C LYS A 222 -41.34 0.90 2.73
N ASP A 223 -41.20 0.14 3.81
CA ASP A 223 -42.27 -0.70 4.36
C ASP A 223 -43.44 0.12 4.90
N ASN A 224 -43.15 1.33 5.41
CA ASN A 224 -44.17 2.23 5.97
C ASN A 224 -44.63 3.32 4.99
N GLY A 225 -44.02 3.44 3.82
CA GLY A 225 -44.35 4.47 2.84
C GLY A 225 -44.09 5.90 3.33
N TYR A 226 -43.08 6.11 4.17
CA TYR A 226 -42.77 7.44 4.70
C TYR A 226 -42.15 8.36 3.63
N PRO A 227 -42.45 9.68 3.68
CA PRO A 227 -41.89 10.62 2.72
C PRO A 227 -40.39 10.84 2.96
N LEU A 228 -39.69 11.23 1.90
CA LEU A 228 -38.30 11.69 1.95
C LEU A 228 -38.27 13.22 1.78
N PRO A 229 -37.33 13.93 2.45
CA PRO A 229 -36.28 13.40 3.31
C PRO A 229 -36.79 12.78 4.61
N PHE A 230 -36.05 11.81 5.15
CA PHE A 230 -36.35 11.20 6.45
C PHE A 230 -35.17 11.35 7.42
N GLU A 231 -35.37 12.02 8.55
CA GLU A 231 -34.32 12.25 9.54
C GLU A 231 -34.22 11.11 10.55
N PHE A 232 -32.99 10.70 10.83
CA PHE A 232 -32.68 9.66 11.80
C PHE A 232 -31.33 9.90 12.46
N SER A 233 -31.10 9.27 13.59
CA SER A 233 -29.82 9.31 14.31
C SER A 233 -29.53 7.97 14.95
N TYR A 234 -28.29 7.79 15.38
CA TYR A 234 -27.91 6.68 16.26
C TYR A 234 -26.74 7.11 17.15
N ILE A 235 -26.53 6.39 18.26
CA ILE A 235 -25.47 6.68 19.22
C ILE A 235 -24.29 5.75 18.95
N GLU A 236 -23.17 6.33 18.56
CA GLU A 236 -21.87 5.68 18.43
C GLU A 236 -21.18 5.57 19.80
N ASN A 237 -20.27 4.59 19.96
CA ASN A 237 -19.52 4.33 21.20
C ASN A 237 -20.37 4.02 22.44
N LYS A 238 -21.66 3.68 22.29
CA LYS A 238 -22.58 3.48 23.42
C LYS A 238 -22.07 2.47 24.46
N GLU A 239 -21.51 1.35 24.01
CA GLU A 239 -21.03 0.23 24.84
C GLU A 239 -19.51 0.35 25.14
N ARG A 240 -18.86 1.45 24.78
CA ARG A 240 -17.42 1.70 25.01
C ARG A 240 -17.23 2.61 26.20
N GLU A 241 -16.84 2.05 27.33
CA GLU A 241 -16.57 2.81 28.55
C GLU A 241 -15.34 3.73 28.43
N ASP A 242 -14.43 3.45 27.48
CA ASP A 242 -13.20 4.21 27.25
C ASP A 242 -13.38 5.42 26.32
N ARG A 243 -14.57 5.61 25.72
CA ARG A 243 -14.85 6.68 24.77
C ARG A 243 -16.15 7.40 25.08
N SER A 244 -16.18 8.69 24.79
CA SER A 244 -17.41 9.47 24.85
C SER A 244 -18.47 8.94 23.88
N LYS A 245 -19.72 8.89 24.33
CA LYS A 245 -20.86 8.54 23.49
C LYS A 245 -21.13 9.68 22.52
N GLU A 246 -21.30 9.36 21.24
CA GLU A 246 -21.51 10.37 20.21
C GLU A 246 -22.83 10.13 19.49
N LEU A 247 -23.70 11.15 19.42
CA LEU A 247 -24.92 11.13 18.63
C LEU A 247 -24.60 11.55 17.21
N PHE A 248 -24.85 10.67 16.23
CA PHE A 248 -24.70 10.99 14.81
C PHE A 248 -26.07 11.24 14.18
N LEU A 249 -26.26 12.40 13.56
CA LEU A 249 -27.52 12.81 12.95
C LEU A 249 -27.44 12.77 11.42
N PHE A 250 -28.47 12.21 10.80
CA PHE A 250 -28.56 12.00 9.37
C PHE A 250 -29.91 12.35 8.80
N ARG A 251 -29.92 12.56 7.49
CA ARG A 251 -31.12 12.66 6.67
C ARG A 251 -31.01 11.72 5.48
N LEU A 252 -31.98 10.83 5.32
CA LEU A 252 -32.09 9.92 4.19
C LEU A 252 -32.72 10.63 3.00
N TRP A 253 -32.13 10.44 1.83
CA TRP A 253 -32.57 10.99 0.56
C TRP A 253 -32.65 9.91 -0.52
N ASP A 254 -33.43 10.23 -1.55
CA ASP A 254 -33.29 9.66 -2.89
C ASP A 254 -33.11 10.82 -3.88
N LYS A 255 -32.76 10.53 -5.15
CA LYS A 255 -32.48 11.60 -6.11
C LYS A 255 -33.69 12.53 -6.35
N PRO A 256 -34.93 12.01 -6.55
CA PRO A 256 -36.10 12.86 -6.69
C PRO A 256 -36.35 13.76 -5.48
N SER A 257 -36.39 13.22 -4.26
CA SER A 257 -36.68 13.99 -3.05
C SER A 257 -35.67 15.10 -2.83
N PHE A 258 -34.38 14.83 -3.07
CA PHE A 258 -33.34 15.85 -2.97
C PHE A 258 -33.54 16.99 -3.97
N VAL A 259 -33.83 16.67 -5.24
CA VAL A 259 -34.08 17.69 -6.28
C VAL A 259 -35.32 18.51 -5.98
N LEU A 260 -36.39 17.88 -5.49
CA LEU A 260 -37.64 18.56 -5.18
C LEU A 260 -37.50 19.48 -3.97
N HIS A 261 -36.81 19.02 -2.92
CA HIS A 261 -36.51 19.83 -1.75
C HIS A 261 -35.68 21.07 -2.11
N HIS A 262 -34.67 20.89 -2.96
CA HIS A 262 -33.79 21.97 -3.42
C HIS A 262 -34.19 22.55 -4.79
N SER A 263 -35.49 22.53 -5.11
CA SER A 263 -36.01 22.89 -6.44
C SER A 263 -35.54 24.24 -6.97
N LYS A 264 -35.26 25.22 -6.09
CA LYS A 264 -34.72 26.54 -6.46
C LYS A 264 -33.36 26.47 -7.16
N ASN A 265 -32.59 25.40 -6.94
CA ASN A 265 -31.23 25.23 -7.45
C ASN A 265 -31.17 24.40 -8.74
N TYR A 266 -32.31 23.90 -9.23
CA TYR A 266 -32.38 23.02 -10.39
C TYR A 266 -33.18 23.62 -11.53
N SER A 267 -32.86 23.22 -12.77
CA SER A 267 -33.62 23.62 -13.94
C SER A 267 -35.04 23.06 -13.91
N TYR A 268 -35.98 23.77 -14.55
CA TYR A 268 -37.37 23.31 -14.70
C TYR A 268 -37.47 21.90 -15.32
N ALA A 269 -36.61 21.58 -16.29
CA ALA A 269 -36.55 20.26 -16.91
C ALA A 269 -36.13 19.17 -15.90
N THR A 270 -35.12 19.44 -15.06
CA THR A 270 -34.68 18.51 -14.01
C THR A 270 -35.78 18.27 -12.98
N ILE A 271 -36.46 19.34 -12.54
CA ILE A 271 -37.57 19.26 -11.59
C ILE A 271 -38.72 18.42 -12.16
N ASN A 272 -39.11 18.65 -13.43
CA ASN A 272 -40.16 17.86 -14.07
C ASN A 272 -39.78 16.38 -14.22
N ASN A 273 -38.52 16.09 -14.54
CA ASN A 273 -38.03 14.72 -14.59
C ASN A 273 -38.02 14.06 -13.21
N ALA A 274 -37.71 14.79 -12.14
CA ALA A 274 -37.80 14.31 -10.76
C ALA A 274 -39.25 14.04 -10.35
N LYS A 275 -40.18 14.97 -10.60
CA LYS A 275 -41.62 14.81 -10.34
C LYS A 275 -42.21 13.60 -11.08
N GLY A 276 -41.81 13.42 -12.33
CA GLY A 276 -42.28 12.32 -13.18
C GLY A 276 -41.48 11.03 -13.07
N ARG A 277 -40.47 10.95 -12.18
CA ARG A 277 -39.52 9.82 -12.05
C ARG A 277 -38.98 9.31 -13.39
N ARG A 278 -38.44 10.21 -14.22
CA ARG A 278 -37.92 9.91 -15.57
C ARG A 278 -36.39 9.90 -15.61
N ALA A 279 -35.83 9.22 -16.61
CA ALA A 279 -34.37 9.15 -16.84
C ALA A 279 -33.59 8.65 -15.61
N THR A 280 -32.65 9.45 -15.08
CA THR A 280 -31.84 9.08 -13.89
C THR A 280 -32.66 8.94 -12.60
N PHE A 281 -33.92 9.38 -12.62
CA PHE A 281 -34.87 9.33 -11.50
C PHE A 281 -35.83 8.13 -11.56
N LEU A 282 -35.70 7.25 -12.57
CA LEU A 282 -36.42 5.97 -12.62
C LEU A 282 -36.02 5.11 -11.43
N ASP A 283 -36.93 4.29 -10.91
CA ASP A 283 -36.68 3.47 -9.71
C ASP A 283 -35.47 2.52 -9.87
N GLU A 284 -35.24 1.99 -11.06
CA GLU A 284 -34.09 1.14 -11.41
C GLU A 284 -32.74 1.90 -11.42
N ASN A 285 -32.76 3.22 -11.55
CA ASN A 285 -31.59 4.09 -11.59
C ASN A 285 -31.50 5.02 -10.36
N ASN A 286 -32.49 4.98 -9.48
CA ASN A 286 -32.56 5.78 -8.27
C ASN A 286 -31.87 5.04 -7.14
N GLU A 287 -31.05 5.76 -6.39
CA GLU A 287 -30.29 5.20 -5.27
C GLU A 287 -30.56 6.07 -4.05
N TYR A 288 -30.71 5.43 -2.90
CA TYR A 288 -30.79 6.11 -1.62
C TYR A 288 -29.39 6.52 -1.18
N PHE A 289 -29.28 7.67 -0.52
CA PHE A 289 -28.03 8.16 0.06
C PHE A 289 -28.35 8.97 1.31
N VAL A 290 -27.34 9.24 2.13
CA VAL A 290 -27.51 9.98 3.39
C VAL A 290 -26.81 11.33 3.31
N GLU A 291 -27.38 12.29 4.01
CA GLU A 291 -26.74 13.55 4.37
C GLU A 291 -26.40 13.46 5.87
N PHE A 292 -25.11 13.52 6.21
CA PHE A 292 -24.64 13.62 7.58
C PHE A 292 -24.71 15.08 8.01
N LEU A 293 -25.54 15.36 9.02
CA LEU A 293 -25.83 16.73 9.44
C LEU A 293 -24.85 17.20 10.51
N ASN A 294 -24.67 16.43 11.57
CA ASN A 294 -23.68 16.70 12.61
C ASN A 294 -23.39 15.44 13.46
N ALA A 295 -22.34 15.55 14.27
CA ALA A 295 -22.12 14.67 15.41
C ALA A 295 -21.98 15.51 16.68
N ALA A 296 -22.45 14.98 17.81
CA ALA A 296 -22.32 15.63 19.10
C ALA A 296 -21.99 14.62 20.20
N ILE A 297 -21.10 15.00 21.11
CA ILE A 297 -20.82 14.26 22.34
C ILE A 297 -22.04 14.37 23.26
N LEU A 298 -22.47 13.24 23.80
CA LEU A 298 -23.54 13.18 24.79
C LEU A 298 -22.96 13.31 26.19
N ASP A 299 -23.59 14.16 27.00
CA ASP A 299 -23.33 14.26 28.43
C ASP A 299 -23.82 12.97 29.13
N ASP A 300 -22.95 12.35 29.93
CA ASP A 300 -23.23 11.05 30.55
C ASP A 300 -24.33 11.12 31.63
N GLU A 301 -24.55 12.27 32.26
CA GLU A 301 -25.57 12.44 33.30
C GLU A 301 -26.96 12.71 32.71
N THR A 302 -27.02 13.51 31.64
CA THR A 302 -28.26 14.03 31.07
C THR A 302 -28.67 13.34 29.77
N GLY A 303 -27.75 12.64 29.10
CA GLY A 303 -27.96 11.98 27.81
C GLY A 303 -28.23 12.94 26.65
N LYS A 304 -27.94 14.24 26.83
CA LYS A 304 -28.18 15.29 25.84
C LYS A 304 -26.88 15.68 25.12
N PRO A 305 -26.96 16.17 23.87
CA PRO A 305 -25.82 16.77 23.18
C PRO A 305 -25.21 17.91 24.01
N ALA A 306 -23.92 17.81 24.31
CA ALA A 306 -23.17 18.79 25.09
C ALA A 306 -22.22 19.61 24.22
N GLU A 307 -21.49 18.94 23.32
CA GLU A 307 -20.47 19.54 22.46
C GLU A 307 -20.52 18.92 21.06
N GLU A 308 -20.29 19.72 20.01
CA GLU A 308 -20.15 19.19 18.65
C GLU A 308 -18.81 18.47 18.47
N THR A 309 -18.79 17.39 17.70
CA THR A 309 -17.57 16.61 17.41
C THR A 309 -17.42 16.34 15.92
N GLU A 310 -16.22 15.98 15.49
CA GLU A 310 -15.87 15.78 14.07
C GLU A 310 -16.62 14.59 13.43
N GLY A 311 -17.03 13.60 14.22
CA GLY A 311 -17.74 12.40 13.74
C GLY A 311 -16.82 11.41 13.02
N PHE A 312 -17.11 11.10 11.75
CA PHE A 312 -16.32 10.09 11.03
C PHE A 312 -14.93 10.61 10.63
N TRP A 313 -13.92 9.74 10.74
CA TRP A 313 -12.54 10.06 10.36
C TRP A 313 -12.38 10.50 8.88
N PHE A 314 -13.30 10.12 7.99
CA PHE A 314 -13.25 10.47 6.56
C PHE A 314 -14.00 11.75 6.18
N ILE A 315 -14.65 12.43 7.12
CA ILE A 315 -15.39 13.68 6.86
C ILE A 315 -14.55 14.71 6.09
N PRO A 316 -13.28 15.00 6.45
CA PRO A 316 -12.47 15.99 5.73
C PRO A 316 -12.23 15.63 4.24
N ILE A 317 -12.25 14.34 3.88
CA ILE A 317 -12.12 13.90 2.48
C ILE A 317 -13.35 14.34 1.67
N LEU A 318 -14.54 14.19 2.24
CA LEU A 318 -15.81 14.48 1.58
C LEU A 318 -16.11 15.97 1.57
N GLU A 319 -15.92 16.64 2.71
CA GLU A 319 -16.12 18.08 2.87
C GLU A 319 -15.30 18.89 1.86
N HIS A 320 -14.00 18.61 1.76
CA HIS A 320 -13.12 19.27 0.79
C HIS A 320 -13.15 18.63 -0.61
N GLN A 321 -14.05 17.64 -0.83
CA GLN A 321 -14.23 16.92 -2.09
C GLN A 321 -12.91 16.46 -2.72
N LEU A 322 -12.06 15.79 -1.93
CA LEU A 322 -10.70 15.39 -2.33
C LEU A 322 -10.67 14.15 -3.24
N ILE A 323 -11.83 13.60 -3.59
CA ILE A 323 -12.00 12.38 -4.37
C ILE A 323 -11.92 12.67 -5.87
N GLY A 324 -11.21 11.82 -6.62
CA GLY A 324 -11.21 11.85 -8.08
C GLY A 324 -10.41 13.01 -8.70
N SER A 325 -10.94 13.55 -9.81
CA SER A 325 -10.24 14.56 -10.62
C SER A 325 -10.74 15.98 -10.36
N TRP A 326 -10.90 16.33 -9.07
CA TRP A 326 -11.41 17.63 -8.61
C TRP A 326 -10.71 18.84 -9.24
N TYR A 327 -9.40 18.76 -9.51
CA TYR A 327 -8.61 19.84 -10.09
C TYR A 327 -9.01 20.26 -11.51
N ARG A 328 -9.84 19.48 -12.24
CA ARG A 328 -10.15 19.75 -13.65
C ARG A 328 -11.11 20.91 -13.85
N SER A 329 -11.97 21.17 -12.87
CA SER A 329 -13.05 22.16 -12.94
C SER A 329 -12.86 23.33 -11.99
N LEU A 330 -11.75 23.35 -11.23
CA LEU A 330 -11.49 24.35 -10.20
C LEU A 330 -10.47 25.39 -10.65
N ASN A 331 -10.59 26.59 -10.10
CA ASN A 331 -9.60 27.64 -10.29
C ASN A 331 -8.33 27.38 -9.44
N LYS A 332 -7.27 28.18 -9.64
CA LYS A 332 -5.98 27.99 -8.94
C LYS A 332 -6.09 28.14 -7.42
N GLU A 333 -6.95 29.03 -6.93
CA GLU A 333 -7.12 29.28 -5.49
C GLU A 333 -7.78 28.08 -4.81
N GLN A 334 -8.88 27.59 -5.37
CA GLN A 334 -9.59 26.39 -4.92
C GLN A 334 -8.69 25.14 -4.98
N ILE A 335 -7.86 25.03 -6.01
CA ILE A 335 -6.87 23.95 -6.11
C ILE A 335 -5.86 24.05 -4.96
N ASN A 336 -5.34 25.25 -4.69
CA ASN A 336 -4.35 25.46 -3.62
C ASN A 336 -4.95 25.19 -2.23
N GLU A 337 -6.20 25.55 -1.99
CA GLU A 337 -6.91 25.24 -0.75
C GLU A 337 -6.98 23.73 -0.50
N ARG A 338 -7.45 22.95 -1.48
CA ARG A 338 -7.50 21.49 -1.38
C ARG A 338 -6.11 20.87 -1.22
N LEU A 339 -5.09 21.47 -1.85
CA LEU A 339 -3.71 21.02 -1.69
C LEU A 339 -3.13 21.31 -0.29
N LYS A 340 -3.57 22.38 0.38
CA LYS A 340 -3.21 22.65 1.79
C LYS A 340 -3.84 21.62 2.73
N VAL A 341 -5.08 21.23 2.49
CA VAL A 341 -5.72 20.14 3.26
C VAL A 341 -4.90 18.85 3.11
N LEU A 342 -4.51 18.48 1.89
CA LEU A 342 -3.65 17.32 1.66
C LEU A 342 -2.27 17.43 2.34
N GLU A 343 -1.75 18.63 2.52
CA GLU A 343 -0.48 18.89 3.23
C GLU A 343 -0.63 18.67 4.73
N ILE A 344 -1.71 19.18 5.34
CA ILE A 344 -2.05 18.98 6.76
C ILE A 344 -2.10 17.50 7.12
N TYR A 345 -2.69 16.67 6.24
CA TYR A 345 -2.81 15.23 6.46
C TYR A 345 -1.60 14.41 5.96
N GLY A 346 -0.47 15.03 5.60
CA GLY A 346 0.76 14.34 5.19
C GLY A 346 0.71 13.67 3.81
N TYR A 347 -0.27 14.01 2.99
CA TYR A 347 -0.42 13.49 1.61
C TYR A 347 0.32 14.32 0.57
N ARG A 348 0.88 15.46 0.96
CA ARG A 348 1.68 16.37 0.14
C ARG A 348 2.82 16.95 0.99
N GLU A 349 4.00 17.06 0.39
CA GLU A 349 5.13 17.76 1.00
C GLU A 349 4.92 19.29 0.87
N PRO A 350 5.33 20.09 1.87
CA PRO A 350 5.34 21.54 1.77
C PRO A 350 6.07 22.00 0.51
N ASP A 351 5.54 23.03 -0.15
CA ASP A 351 6.08 23.62 -1.39
C ASP A 351 6.14 22.71 -2.62
N SER A 352 5.57 21.50 -2.57
CA SER A 352 5.52 20.61 -3.72
C SER A 352 4.75 21.23 -4.89
N LYS A 353 5.37 21.32 -6.07
CA LYS A 353 4.70 21.74 -7.32
C LYS A 353 3.88 20.61 -7.96
N GLU A 354 3.96 19.40 -7.42
CA GLU A 354 3.21 18.25 -7.94
C GLU A 354 1.75 18.26 -7.45
N LEU A 355 0.87 17.80 -8.32
CA LEU A 355 -0.55 17.64 -8.02
C LEU A 355 -0.79 16.25 -7.42
N ASN A 356 -0.89 16.19 -6.09
CA ASN A 356 -1.12 14.96 -5.34
C ASN A 356 -2.59 14.52 -5.43
N LYS A 357 -2.84 13.24 -5.77
CA LYS A 357 -4.19 12.68 -5.97
C LYS A 357 -4.36 11.35 -5.22
N PRO A 358 -4.27 11.37 -3.87
CA PRO A 358 -4.27 10.13 -3.08
C PRO A 358 -5.60 9.38 -3.09
N PHE A 359 -6.70 10.08 -3.35
CA PHE A 359 -8.07 9.54 -3.38
C PHE A 359 -8.64 9.51 -4.79
N GLN A 360 -7.80 9.33 -5.81
CA GLN A 360 -8.28 9.17 -7.18
C GLN A 360 -8.66 7.71 -7.41
N PRO A 361 -9.95 7.37 -7.57
CA PRO A 361 -10.32 6.04 -7.99
C PRO A 361 -10.10 5.89 -9.50
N ASP A 362 -9.42 4.83 -9.90
CA ASP A 362 -9.37 4.33 -11.28
C ASP A 362 -10.28 3.10 -11.47
N HIS A 363 -11.13 2.84 -10.47
CA HIS A 363 -12.04 1.71 -10.42
C HIS A 363 -13.47 2.17 -10.11
N LYS A 364 -14.45 1.76 -10.94
CA LYS A 364 -15.87 2.02 -10.69
C LYS A 364 -16.27 1.44 -9.33
N GLY A 365 -17.10 2.15 -8.57
CA GLY A 365 -17.66 1.70 -7.28
C GLY A 365 -16.71 1.77 -6.08
N ILE A 366 -15.45 2.17 -6.28
CA ILE A 366 -14.47 2.34 -5.20
C ILE A 366 -14.31 3.84 -4.95
N LEU A 367 -14.60 4.27 -3.72
CA LEU A 367 -14.54 5.63 -3.16
C LEU A 367 -15.35 6.73 -3.88
N ALA A 368 -15.60 6.60 -5.19
CA ALA A 368 -16.35 7.57 -5.99
C ALA A 368 -17.82 7.63 -5.57
N GLN A 369 -18.25 8.76 -5.00
CA GLN A 369 -19.61 8.99 -4.50
C GLN A 369 -20.69 9.03 -5.59
N GLY A 370 -20.29 9.15 -6.86
CA GLY A 370 -21.19 9.27 -8.00
C GLY A 370 -21.48 10.73 -8.37
N THR A 371 -21.69 10.99 -9.66
CA THR A 371 -21.79 12.36 -10.20
C THR A 371 -22.94 13.16 -9.59
N PHE A 372 -24.08 12.53 -9.32
CA PHE A 372 -25.22 13.21 -8.71
C PHE A 372 -24.88 13.71 -7.31
N ILE A 373 -24.37 12.84 -6.43
CA ILE A 373 -24.03 13.19 -5.05
C ILE A 373 -22.93 14.25 -5.01
N THR A 374 -21.85 14.07 -5.78
CA THR A 374 -20.75 15.05 -5.83
C THR A 374 -21.20 16.43 -6.29
N ASN A 375 -22.06 16.52 -7.31
CA ASN A 375 -22.55 17.80 -7.81
C ASN A 375 -23.61 18.41 -6.87
N SER A 376 -24.39 17.58 -6.18
CA SER A 376 -25.46 18.05 -5.29
C SER A 376 -24.95 18.53 -3.93
N GLN A 377 -23.69 18.22 -3.60
CA GLN A 377 -23.07 18.59 -2.32
C GLN A 377 -23.12 20.10 -2.04
N GLU A 378 -23.09 20.95 -3.06
CA GLU A 378 -23.16 22.41 -2.89
C GLU A 378 -24.54 22.92 -2.42
N TYR A 379 -25.59 22.10 -2.49
CA TYR A 379 -26.95 22.45 -2.07
C TYR A 379 -27.35 21.84 -0.73
N ALA A 380 -26.54 20.92 -0.20
CA ALA A 380 -26.82 20.23 1.05
C ALA A 380 -26.48 21.12 2.26
N GLU A 381 -27.20 20.91 3.36
CA GLU A 381 -26.90 21.51 4.67
C GLU A 381 -25.74 20.78 5.36
N GLY A 382 -25.62 19.47 5.10
CA GLY A 382 -24.56 18.60 5.62
C GLY A 382 -23.75 17.91 4.51
N ILE A 383 -23.12 16.79 4.84
CA ILE A 383 -22.23 16.06 3.94
C ILE A 383 -22.96 14.87 3.31
N LEU A 384 -23.09 14.86 1.98
CA LEU A 384 -23.73 13.79 1.25
C LEU A 384 -22.79 12.58 1.10
N MET A 385 -23.32 11.40 1.37
CA MET A 385 -22.56 10.14 1.42
C MET A 385 -23.28 9.02 0.67
N ASN A 386 -22.56 8.39 -0.25
CA ASN A 386 -22.90 7.08 -0.77
C ASN A 386 -22.37 6.01 0.19
N VAL A 387 -23.25 5.53 1.07
CA VAL A 387 -22.89 4.61 2.16
C VAL A 387 -22.32 3.29 1.65
N GLU A 388 -22.90 2.71 0.61
CA GLU A 388 -22.40 1.45 0.01
C GLU A 388 -20.98 1.60 -0.54
N VAL A 389 -20.69 2.73 -1.20
CA VAL A 389 -19.35 3.01 -1.74
C VAL A 389 -18.33 3.18 -0.61
N LEU A 390 -18.68 3.86 0.49
CA LEU A 390 -17.79 4.01 1.63
C LEU A 390 -17.51 2.67 2.30
N TYR A 391 -18.55 1.85 2.50
CA TYR A 391 -18.42 0.50 3.07
C TYR A 391 -17.51 -0.41 2.24
N ILE A 392 -17.77 -0.56 0.94
CA ILE A 392 -16.97 -1.47 0.13
C ILE A 392 -15.52 -1.00 0.02
N THR A 393 -15.28 0.32 0.03
CA THR A 393 -13.93 0.89 0.04
C THR A 393 -13.22 0.61 1.36
N ALA A 394 -13.90 0.79 2.50
CA ALA A 394 -13.37 0.49 3.83
C ALA A 394 -13.06 -1.01 3.96
N LEU A 395 -13.95 -1.89 3.50
CA LEU A 395 -13.78 -3.34 3.57
C LEU A 395 -12.54 -3.81 2.80
N PHE A 396 -12.35 -3.32 1.56
CA PHE A 396 -11.13 -3.61 0.80
C PHE A 396 -9.88 -3.01 1.45
N GLY A 397 -9.96 -1.78 1.96
CA GLY A 397 -8.85 -1.07 2.61
C GLY A 397 -8.37 -1.79 3.87
N ALA A 398 -9.29 -2.11 4.78
CA ALA A 398 -9.02 -2.82 6.02
C ALA A 398 -8.47 -4.23 5.76
N THR A 399 -9.06 -4.97 4.80
CA THR A 399 -8.55 -6.30 4.42
C THR A 399 -7.12 -6.22 3.86
N ALA A 400 -6.83 -5.24 3.00
CA ALA A 400 -5.49 -5.05 2.48
C ALA A 400 -4.50 -4.70 3.60
N LEU A 401 -4.87 -3.76 4.49
CA LEU A 401 -4.07 -3.37 5.65
C LEU A 401 -3.75 -4.59 6.53
N ASP A 402 -4.77 -5.38 6.86
CA ASP A 402 -4.64 -6.56 7.72
C ASP A 402 -3.77 -7.66 7.09
N ILE A 403 -3.86 -7.88 5.77
CA ILE A 403 -2.93 -8.77 5.05
C ILE A 403 -1.49 -8.24 5.13
N PHE A 404 -1.27 -6.93 4.94
CA PHE A 404 0.07 -6.35 5.03
C PHE A 404 0.67 -6.51 6.42
N THR A 405 -0.11 -6.27 7.46
CA THR A 405 0.36 -6.28 8.85
C THR A 405 0.47 -7.68 9.44
N SER A 406 -0.30 -8.66 8.94
CA SER A 406 -0.23 -10.04 9.42
C SER A 406 0.81 -10.90 8.69
N SER A 407 1.05 -10.65 7.40
CA SER A 407 1.90 -11.51 6.56
C SER A 407 3.22 -10.88 6.12
N GLY A 408 3.32 -9.54 6.21
CA GLY A 408 4.45 -8.79 5.65
C GLY A 408 4.56 -8.89 4.11
N ALA A 409 3.53 -9.36 3.41
CA ALA A 409 3.53 -9.54 1.96
C ALA A 409 3.73 -8.20 1.20
N ARG A 410 4.35 -8.24 0.02
CA ARG A 410 4.43 -7.08 -0.88
C ARG A 410 3.08 -6.83 -1.54
N LEU A 411 2.83 -5.59 -1.97
CA LEU A 411 1.60 -5.24 -2.69
C LEU A 411 1.32 -6.16 -3.88
N GLY A 412 2.35 -6.53 -4.66
CA GLY A 412 2.18 -7.47 -5.77
C GLY A 412 1.87 -8.91 -5.37
N GLU A 413 2.21 -9.32 -4.15
CA GLU A 413 1.87 -10.62 -3.57
C GLU A 413 0.41 -10.57 -3.06
N VAL A 414 0.02 -9.50 -2.36
CA VAL A 414 -1.37 -9.26 -1.91
C VAL A 414 -2.35 -9.18 -3.09
N ALA A 415 -1.95 -8.54 -4.18
CA ALA A 415 -2.75 -8.45 -5.40
C ALA A 415 -3.06 -9.83 -6.03
N GLN A 416 -2.28 -10.88 -5.72
CA GLN A 416 -2.49 -12.21 -6.27
C GLN A 416 -3.53 -13.04 -5.51
N VAL A 417 -3.98 -12.59 -4.33
CA VAL A 417 -4.95 -13.33 -3.50
C VAL A 417 -6.24 -13.55 -4.30
N HIS A 418 -6.67 -14.80 -4.41
CA HIS A 418 -7.86 -15.18 -5.17
C HIS A 418 -8.68 -16.25 -4.46
N LEU A 419 -9.96 -16.30 -4.80
CA LEU A 419 -10.96 -17.20 -4.20
C LEU A 419 -11.05 -18.56 -4.92
N GLY A 420 -10.23 -18.76 -5.97
CA GLY A 420 -10.09 -20.03 -6.66
C GLY A 420 -9.28 -21.06 -5.86
N ILE A 421 -9.39 -22.33 -6.25
CA ILE A 421 -8.71 -23.47 -5.62
C ILE A 421 -7.19 -23.23 -5.55
N GLY A 422 -6.59 -23.55 -4.40
CA GLY A 422 -5.13 -23.57 -4.21
C GLY A 422 -4.51 -22.27 -3.71
N CYS A 423 -5.22 -21.13 -3.71
CA CYS A 423 -4.68 -19.90 -3.12
C CYS A 423 -4.87 -19.86 -1.60
N LEU A 424 -6.11 -19.98 -1.12
CA LEU A 424 -6.47 -19.92 0.29
C LEU A 424 -6.62 -21.32 0.87
N ASP A 425 -6.11 -21.56 2.06
CA ASP A 425 -6.18 -22.87 2.72
C ASP A 425 -6.28 -22.75 4.24
N GLN A 426 -6.91 -23.76 4.83
CA GLN A 426 -6.96 -23.99 6.27
C GLN A 426 -6.27 -25.31 6.55
N VAL A 427 -5.02 -25.23 6.99
CA VAL A 427 -4.19 -26.42 7.19
C VAL A 427 -4.33 -26.86 8.64
N ASN A 428 -4.85 -28.06 8.88
CA ASN A 428 -4.85 -28.66 10.21
C ASN A 428 -3.52 -29.36 10.44
N ILE A 429 -2.77 -28.89 11.43
CA ILE A 429 -1.50 -29.47 11.84
C ILE A 429 -1.70 -30.09 13.21
N THR A 430 -1.51 -31.40 13.29
CA THR A 430 -1.60 -32.15 14.53
C THR A 430 -0.24 -32.09 15.22
N ALA A 431 -0.22 -31.60 16.46
CA ALA A 431 0.99 -31.65 17.27
C ALA A 431 1.33 -33.12 17.60
N PRO A 432 2.57 -33.61 17.32
CA PRO A 432 2.92 -35.02 17.51
C PRO A 432 2.77 -35.52 18.95
N GLU A 433 2.92 -34.62 19.92
CA GLU A 433 2.95 -34.95 21.35
C GLU A 433 1.59 -34.85 22.04
N THR A 434 0.67 -33.99 21.58
CA THR A 434 -0.61 -33.72 22.26
C THR A 434 -1.83 -34.24 21.51
N ASN A 435 -1.69 -34.71 20.26
CA ASN A 435 -2.81 -35.10 19.38
C ASN A 435 -3.89 -34.01 19.18
N GLU A 436 -3.62 -32.76 19.57
CA GLU A 436 -4.49 -31.62 19.32
C GLU A 436 -4.27 -31.10 17.89
N GLY A 437 -5.36 -30.96 17.12
CA GLY A 437 -5.34 -30.38 15.78
C GLY A 437 -5.50 -28.86 15.84
N LYS A 438 -4.55 -28.10 15.28
CA LYS A 438 -4.66 -26.64 15.12
C LYS A 438 -4.84 -26.24 13.67
N THR A 439 -5.75 -25.29 13.43
CA THR A 439 -6.09 -24.78 12.09
C THR A 439 -5.31 -23.52 11.76
N SER A 440 -4.54 -23.59 10.67
CA SER A 440 -3.68 -22.51 10.19
C SER A 440 -4.24 -21.86 8.95
N TYR A 441 -4.19 -20.53 8.90
CA TYR A 441 -4.72 -19.74 7.79
C TYR A 441 -3.59 -19.28 6.87
N ILE A 442 -3.63 -19.71 5.60
CA ILE A 442 -2.57 -19.39 4.64
C ILE A 442 -3.10 -18.90 3.30
N PHE A 443 -2.33 -18.05 2.63
CA PHE A 443 -2.51 -17.78 1.21
C PHE A 443 -1.22 -18.04 0.42
N ARG A 444 -1.37 -18.43 -0.85
CA ARG A 444 -0.25 -18.71 -1.76
C ARG A 444 -0.14 -17.62 -2.82
N ALA A 445 1.07 -17.09 -3.01
CA ALA A 445 1.37 -16.10 -4.04
C ALA A 445 2.80 -16.28 -4.56
N ILE A 446 3.08 -15.81 -5.78
CA ILE A 446 4.42 -15.85 -6.37
C ILE A 446 5.21 -14.62 -5.90
N PRO A 447 6.29 -14.78 -5.11
CA PRO A 447 7.08 -13.65 -4.64
C PRO A 447 7.83 -12.96 -5.77
N LYS A 448 8.18 -11.69 -5.56
CA LYS A 448 8.93 -10.91 -6.55
C LYS A 448 10.26 -11.59 -6.91
N GLY A 449 10.46 -11.84 -8.20
CA GLY A 449 11.70 -12.44 -8.73
C GLY A 449 11.82 -13.95 -8.52
N ARG A 450 10.69 -14.62 -8.26
CA ARG A 450 10.53 -16.07 -8.28
C ARG A 450 9.43 -16.44 -9.28
N ASP A 451 9.40 -17.71 -9.65
CA ASP A 451 8.40 -18.27 -10.58
C ASP A 451 7.47 -19.28 -9.89
N GLU A 452 7.81 -19.69 -8.66
CA GLU A 452 7.05 -20.65 -7.87
C GLU A 452 6.22 -19.98 -6.76
N LEU A 453 5.14 -20.66 -6.39
CA LEU A 453 4.27 -20.25 -5.28
C LEU A 453 5.02 -20.36 -3.94
N ALA A 454 4.82 -19.36 -3.09
CA ALA A 454 5.24 -19.39 -1.71
C ALA A 454 4.02 -19.24 -0.79
N VAL A 455 4.15 -19.79 0.41
CA VAL A 455 3.14 -19.69 1.46
C VAL A 455 3.35 -18.40 2.24
N PHE A 456 2.25 -17.71 2.52
CA PHE A 456 2.15 -16.58 3.43
C PHE A 456 1.15 -16.93 4.52
N TYR A 457 1.56 -16.75 5.77
CA TYR A 457 0.72 -16.99 6.94
C TYR A 457 -0.06 -15.74 7.31
N THR A 458 -1.26 -15.95 7.85
CA THR A 458 -2.16 -14.87 8.25
C THR A 458 -3.07 -15.34 9.38
N THR A 459 -3.99 -14.48 9.84
CA THR A 459 -4.86 -14.78 10.99
C THR A 459 -6.25 -15.24 10.55
N LYS A 460 -6.99 -15.84 11.49
CA LYS A 460 -8.42 -16.13 11.33
C LYS A 460 -9.19 -14.86 10.97
N ASP A 461 -8.90 -13.75 11.65
CA ASP A 461 -9.56 -12.46 11.41
C ASP A 461 -9.35 -11.97 9.97
N THR A 462 -8.14 -12.16 9.41
CA THR A 462 -7.88 -11.87 7.99
C THR A 462 -8.74 -12.73 7.08
N PHE A 463 -8.87 -14.02 7.39
CA PHE A 463 -9.74 -14.92 6.63
C PHE A 463 -11.22 -14.55 6.75
N ASP A 464 -11.66 -14.07 7.90
CA ASP A 464 -13.04 -13.63 8.10
C ASP A 464 -13.33 -12.34 7.31
N LEU A 465 -12.36 -11.42 7.20
CA LEU A 465 -12.43 -10.28 6.27
C LEU A 465 -12.48 -10.72 4.79
N ILE A 466 -11.64 -11.70 4.41
CA ILE A 466 -11.64 -12.28 3.06
C ILE A 466 -13.00 -12.93 2.75
N LYS A 467 -13.58 -13.67 3.71
CA LYS A 467 -14.91 -14.26 3.57
C LYS A 467 -15.97 -13.18 3.42
N GLU A 468 -15.93 -12.10 4.21
CA GLU A 468 -16.88 -10.99 4.10
C GLU A 468 -16.86 -10.35 2.70
N ILE A 469 -15.67 -10.11 2.14
CA ILE A 469 -15.54 -9.68 0.74
C ILE A 469 -16.14 -10.71 -0.20
N ALA A 470 -15.84 -12.01 -0.01
CA ALA A 470 -16.35 -13.06 -0.87
C ALA A 470 -17.89 -13.13 -0.84
N PHE A 471 -18.51 -13.02 0.34
CA PHE A 471 -19.96 -12.96 0.51
C PHE A 471 -20.54 -11.71 -0.17
N HIS A 472 -19.97 -10.53 0.07
CA HIS A 472 -20.42 -9.31 -0.57
C HIS A 472 -20.34 -9.39 -2.11
N LEU A 473 -19.20 -9.86 -2.65
CA LEU A 473 -19.02 -10.02 -4.08
C LEU A 473 -19.99 -11.03 -4.68
N ARG A 474 -20.13 -12.20 -4.06
CA ARG A 474 -20.97 -13.29 -4.59
C ARG A 474 -22.46 -12.98 -4.46
N ASP A 475 -22.91 -12.59 -3.27
CA ASP A 475 -24.33 -12.57 -2.93
C ASP A 475 -24.98 -11.22 -3.17
N GLN A 476 -24.25 -10.12 -2.91
CA GLN A 476 -24.80 -8.76 -3.00
C GLN A 476 -24.51 -8.13 -4.36
N HIS A 477 -23.27 -8.27 -4.85
CA HIS A 477 -22.82 -7.58 -6.06
C HIS A 477 -23.07 -8.37 -7.34
N TYR A 478 -22.48 -9.57 -7.48
CA TYR A 478 -22.59 -10.38 -8.70
C TYR A 478 -23.83 -11.27 -8.73
N LYS A 479 -24.43 -11.59 -7.57
CA LYS A 479 -25.64 -12.41 -7.38
C LYS A 479 -25.58 -13.84 -7.94
N VAL A 480 -24.42 -14.29 -8.41
CA VAL A 480 -24.23 -15.62 -9.03
C VAL A 480 -22.89 -16.20 -8.60
N SER A 481 -21.81 -15.79 -9.27
CA SER A 481 -20.45 -16.27 -9.04
C SER A 481 -19.47 -15.15 -9.26
N ILE A 482 -18.38 -15.17 -8.50
CA ILE A 482 -17.31 -14.19 -8.64
C ILE A 482 -16.55 -14.48 -9.94
N PRO A 483 -16.51 -13.53 -10.90
CA PRO A 483 -15.94 -13.78 -12.21
C PRO A 483 -14.42 -13.92 -12.15
N ARG A 484 -13.87 -14.69 -13.09
CA ARG A 484 -12.44 -14.73 -13.37
C ARG A 484 -12.09 -13.50 -14.19
N VAL A 485 -11.09 -12.75 -13.75
CA VAL A 485 -10.72 -11.48 -14.38
C VAL A 485 -9.22 -11.44 -14.65
N GLU A 486 -8.83 -10.66 -15.67
CA GLU A 486 -7.43 -10.42 -15.99
C GLU A 486 -6.69 -9.77 -14.81
N PHE A 487 -5.48 -10.25 -14.53
CA PHE A 487 -4.59 -9.62 -13.55
C PHE A 487 -4.09 -8.27 -14.06
N ARG A 488 -4.54 -7.19 -13.43
CA ARG A 488 -4.23 -5.80 -13.86
C ARG A 488 -3.07 -5.16 -13.09
N TYR A 489 -2.74 -5.68 -11.91
CA TYR A 489 -1.64 -5.13 -11.13
C TYR A 489 -0.33 -5.27 -11.90
N SER A 490 0.42 -4.17 -12.06
CA SER A 490 1.72 -4.18 -12.74
C SER A 490 1.66 -4.66 -14.21
N LYS A 491 0.49 -4.64 -14.88
CA LYS A 491 0.34 -5.01 -16.31
C LYS A 491 1.28 -4.21 -17.21
N GLN A 492 1.50 -2.93 -16.91
CA GLN A 492 2.46 -2.07 -17.63
C GLN A 492 3.93 -2.51 -17.46
N SER A 493 4.24 -3.27 -16.41
CA SER A 493 5.54 -3.88 -16.19
C SER A 493 5.72 -5.22 -16.91
N GLY A 494 4.69 -5.71 -17.62
CA GLY A 494 4.72 -7.01 -18.31
C GLY A 494 4.59 -8.21 -17.38
N GLU A 495 4.15 -8.02 -16.14
CA GLU A 495 3.84 -9.13 -15.24
C GLU A 495 2.48 -9.72 -15.63
N SER A 496 2.48 -10.98 -16.05
CA SER A 496 1.26 -11.73 -16.36
C SER A 496 0.98 -12.75 -15.27
N ARG A 497 -0.30 -12.93 -14.95
CA ARG A 497 -0.83 -13.97 -14.06
C ARG A 497 -2.08 -14.55 -14.71
N PRO A 498 -2.41 -15.83 -14.47
CA PRO A 498 -3.59 -16.46 -15.04
C PRO A 498 -4.86 -15.76 -14.56
N GLU A 499 -5.92 -15.77 -15.37
CA GLU A 499 -7.22 -15.24 -14.95
C GLU A 499 -7.77 -16.06 -13.77
N GLN A 500 -8.11 -15.37 -12.70
CA GLN A 500 -8.61 -15.97 -11.46
C GLN A 500 -9.75 -15.13 -10.89
N PRO A 501 -10.60 -15.70 -10.01
CA PRO A 501 -11.56 -14.92 -9.24
C PRO A 501 -10.80 -14.21 -8.11
N TYR A 502 -10.01 -13.21 -8.47
CA TYR A 502 -9.20 -12.43 -7.54
C TYR A 502 -10.07 -11.82 -6.45
N LEU A 503 -9.54 -11.74 -5.23
CA LEU A 503 -10.21 -11.12 -4.09
C LEU A 503 -10.41 -9.62 -4.35
N PHE A 504 -9.34 -8.94 -4.77
CA PHE A 504 -9.34 -7.51 -5.08
C PHE A 504 -9.87 -7.24 -6.49
N GLN A 505 -11.18 -7.41 -6.64
CA GLN A 505 -11.91 -7.09 -7.86
C GLN A 505 -13.25 -6.42 -7.55
N PHE A 506 -13.73 -5.63 -8.49
CA PHE A 506 -15.11 -5.13 -8.46
C PHE A 506 -15.59 -4.91 -9.89
N HIS A 507 -16.91 -4.90 -10.15
CA HIS A 507 -17.47 -4.70 -11.50
C HIS A 507 -16.73 -5.43 -12.66
N GLY A 508 -16.33 -6.68 -12.45
CA GLY A 508 -15.65 -7.52 -13.45
C GLY A 508 -14.22 -7.10 -13.78
N LYS A 509 -13.53 -6.35 -12.91
CA LYS A 509 -12.15 -5.91 -13.12
C LYS A 509 -11.30 -6.07 -11.87
N HIS A 510 -10.06 -6.52 -12.05
CA HIS A 510 -9.04 -6.53 -11.01
C HIS A 510 -8.56 -5.11 -10.67
N PHE A 511 -8.17 -4.91 -9.42
CA PHE A 511 -7.62 -3.64 -8.93
C PHE A 511 -6.27 -3.30 -9.58
N GLY A 512 -6.07 -2.00 -9.84
CA GLY A 512 -4.80 -1.45 -10.30
C GLY A 512 -3.96 -0.92 -9.13
N GLU A 513 -2.72 -0.51 -9.42
CA GLU A 513 -1.83 0.11 -8.42
C GLU A 513 -2.46 1.37 -7.79
N VAL A 514 -3.19 2.16 -8.59
CA VAL A 514 -3.90 3.36 -8.13
C VAL A 514 -5.07 2.98 -7.22
N THR A 515 -5.85 1.95 -7.55
CA THR A 515 -6.96 1.49 -6.70
C THR A 515 -6.46 1.02 -5.33
N PHE A 516 -5.38 0.22 -5.31
CA PHE A 516 -4.76 -0.24 -4.05
C PHE A 516 -4.26 0.92 -3.20
N ALA A 517 -3.59 1.90 -3.82
CA ALA A 517 -3.20 3.11 -3.12
C ALA A 517 -4.42 3.87 -2.59
N CYS A 518 -5.51 3.97 -3.36
CA CYS A 518 -6.73 4.67 -2.98
C CYS A 518 -7.41 4.05 -1.75
N VAL A 519 -7.62 2.72 -1.72
CA VAL A 519 -8.29 2.05 -0.59
C VAL A 519 -7.44 2.08 0.69
N LEU A 520 -6.11 1.97 0.56
CA LEU A 520 -5.20 2.10 1.70
C LEU A 520 -5.14 3.54 2.22
N ASN A 521 -5.06 4.53 1.33
CA ASN A 521 -5.08 5.93 1.73
C ASN A 521 -6.39 6.29 2.42
N PHE A 522 -7.51 5.73 1.94
CA PHE A 522 -8.79 5.90 2.60
C PHE A 522 -8.71 5.33 4.01
N ILE A 523 -8.54 4.02 4.20
CA ILE A 523 -8.61 3.43 5.54
C ILE A 523 -7.56 3.99 6.52
N CYS A 524 -6.42 4.50 6.04
CA CYS A 524 -5.37 5.09 6.86
C CYS A 524 -5.40 6.63 6.95
N PHE A 525 -6.44 7.30 6.44
CA PHE A 525 -6.51 8.76 6.46
C PHE A 525 -6.52 9.33 7.89
N GLY A 526 -5.74 10.38 8.17
CA GLY A 526 -5.60 10.91 9.53
C GLY A 526 -4.66 10.10 10.45
N LEU A 527 -4.14 8.95 10.00
CA LEU A 527 -3.03 8.26 10.70
C LEU A 527 -1.72 8.92 10.33
N ILE A 528 -1.42 10.03 11.00
CA ILE A 528 -0.25 10.87 10.76
C ILE A 528 0.82 10.51 11.78
N TYR A 529 2.00 10.16 11.29
CA TYR A 529 3.18 9.90 12.11
C TYR A 529 4.27 10.91 11.74
N GLU A 530 5.16 11.22 12.68
CA GLU A 530 6.24 12.16 12.45
C GLU A 530 7.59 11.47 12.62
N THR A 531 8.51 11.72 11.69
CA THR A 531 9.92 11.41 11.93
C THR A 531 10.49 12.36 13.00
N GLN A 532 11.64 12.04 13.59
CA GLN A 532 12.37 12.97 14.48
C GLN A 532 12.61 14.37 13.86
N ASP A 533 12.75 14.46 12.54
CA ASP A 533 12.90 15.72 11.80
C ASP A 533 11.56 16.45 11.54
N LYS A 534 10.48 16.08 12.25
CA LYS A 534 9.11 16.62 12.11
C LYS A 534 8.50 16.53 10.70
N LYS A 535 8.95 15.55 9.92
CA LYS A 535 8.34 15.25 8.61
C LYS A 535 7.20 14.28 8.78
N LEU A 536 6.06 14.62 8.21
CA LEU A 536 4.88 13.76 8.19
C LEU A 536 5.14 12.50 7.36
N VAL A 537 4.77 11.36 7.92
CA VAL A 537 4.94 10.03 7.34
C VAL A 537 3.59 9.47 6.97
N LYS A 538 3.40 9.25 5.68
CA LYS A 538 2.23 8.57 5.13
C LYS A 538 2.44 7.05 5.09
N LEU A 539 1.46 6.30 5.61
CA LEU A 539 1.40 4.85 5.51
C LEU A 539 1.32 4.38 4.05
N LYS A 540 2.19 3.42 3.69
CA LYS A 540 2.32 2.86 2.33
C LYS A 540 2.64 1.36 2.45
N PRO A 541 2.28 0.52 1.45
CA PRO A 541 2.52 -0.93 1.51
C PRO A 541 3.96 -1.34 1.86
N HIS A 542 4.94 -0.65 1.27
CA HIS A 542 6.35 -0.94 1.55
C HIS A 542 6.74 -0.56 2.98
N LEU A 543 6.17 0.52 3.52
CA LEU A 543 6.40 0.97 4.88
C LEU A 543 5.78 0.01 5.89
N LEU A 544 4.56 -0.47 5.64
CA LEU A 544 3.91 -1.49 6.49
C LEU A 544 4.70 -2.80 6.54
N ARG A 545 5.25 -3.24 5.39
CA ARG A 545 6.16 -4.39 5.35
C ARG A 545 7.45 -4.16 6.15
N HIS A 546 7.99 -2.95 6.13
CA HIS A 546 9.14 -2.60 6.98
C HIS A 546 8.76 -2.58 8.45
N GLY A 547 7.64 -1.96 8.80
CA GLY A 547 7.08 -1.96 10.16
C GLY A 547 6.94 -3.38 10.70
N PHE A 548 6.39 -4.29 9.90
CA PHE A 548 6.32 -5.72 10.25
C PHE A 548 7.70 -6.31 10.56
N ALA A 549 8.67 -6.13 9.66
CA ALA A 549 10.01 -6.70 9.82
C ALA A 549 10.77 -6.11 11.03
N THR A 550 10.62 -4.81 11.26
CA THR A 550 11.23 -4.08 12.37
C THR A 550 10.62 -4.49 13.70
N HIS A 551 9.29 -4.52 13.79
CA HIS A 551 8.55 -5.00 14.96
C HIS A 551 8.96 -6.44 15.31
N ALA A 552 8.93 -7.34 14.31
CA ALA A 552 9.29 -8.75 14.45
C ALA A 552 10.72 -8.98 14.99
N VAL A 553 11.72 -8.16 14.60
CA VAL A 553 13.09 -8.34 15.12
C VAL A 553 13.31 -7.64 16.45
N GLN A 554 12.69 -6.48 16.67
CA GLN A 554 13.13 -5.58 17.74
C GLN A 554 12.20 -5.55 18.95
N ALA A 555 10.89 -5.55 18.72
CA ALA A 555 9.94 -5.67 19.82
C ALA A 555 9.87 -7.14 20.30
N GLU A 556 10.10 -8.05 19.37
CA GLU A 556 9.77 -9.46 19.55
C GLU A 556 10.97 -10.41 19.42
N ASP A 557 12.17 -9.83 19.35
CA ASP A 557 13.47 -10.50 19.43
C ASP A 557 13.66 -11.69 18.44
N LEU A 558 13.04 -11.64 17.25
CA LEU A 558 13.25 -12.71 16.26
C LEU A 558 14.63 -12.63 15.58
N PRO A 559 15.28 -13.78 15.43
CA PRO A 559 16.39 -13.97 14.52
C PRO A 559 16.05 -13.52 13.10
N ILE A 560 17.00 -12.79 12.52
CA ILE A 560 16.88 -12.14 11.22
C ILE A 560 16.64 -13.17 10.10
N ASP A 561 17.18 -14.38 10.21
CA ASP A 561 16.98 -15.48 9.29
C ASP A 561 15.53 -15.98 9.27
N VAL A 562 14.87 -16.06 10.43
CA VAL A 562 13.44 -16.41 10.54
C VAL A 562 12.55 -15.33 9.92
N VAL A 563 12.85 -14.04 10.16
CA VAL A 563 12.09 -12.94 9.55
C VAL A 563 12.30 -12.89 8.04
N ALA A 564 13.52 -13.14 7.55
CA ALA A 564 13.82 -13.23 6.12
C ALA A 564 12.96 -14.31 5.43
N MET A 565 12.75 -15.39 6.16
CA MET A 565 12.02 -16.56 5.76
C MET A 565 10.50 -16.33 5.72
N ILE A 566 9.90 -15.70 6.73
CA ILE A 566 8.49 -15.27 6.73
C ILE A 566 8.22 -14.34 5.55
N LEU A 567 9.15 -13.42 5.30
CA LEU A 567 9.06 -12.42 4.24
C LEU A 567 9.38 -12.96 2.84
N ASN A 568 9.65 -14.26 2.69
CA ASN A 568 10.02 -14.92 1.45
C ASN A 568 11.18 -14.20 0.70
N GLN A 569 12.21 -13.75 1.44
CA GLN A 569 13.36 -13.03 0.88
C GLN A 569 14.37 -13.99 0.23
N LYS A 570 15.12 -13.50 -0.77
CA LYS A 570 16.21 -14.26 -1.43
C LYS A 570 17.58 -14.04 -0.78
N ASP A 571 17.77 -12.92 -0.08
CA ASP A 571 19.06 -12.45 0.39
C ASP A 571 18.92 -11.98 1.85
N LEU A 572 19.76 -12.54 2.74
CA LEU A 572 19.76 -12.24 4.17
C LEU A 572 20.28 -10.83 4.47
N ASP A 573 21.15 -10.26 3.62
CA ASP A 573 21.66 -8.89 3.80
C ASP A 573 20.55 -7.86 3.69
N VAL A 574 19.51 -8.17 2.91
CA VAL A 574 18.33 -7.32 2.75
C VAL A 574 17.50 -7.31 4.04
N THR A 575 17.34 -8.46 4.71
CA THR A 575 16.67 -8.54 6.01
C THR A 575 17.50 -7.92 7.13
N LYS A 576 18.82 -8.15 7.14
CA LYS A 576 19.76 -7.49 8.08
C LYS A 576 19.68 -5.97 7.97
N TYR A 577 19.51 -5.44 6.76
CA TYR A 577 19.26 -4.01 6.54
C TYR A 577 17.87 -3.54 7.05
N TYR A 578 16.82 -4.35 6.93
CA TYR A 578 15.47 -4.00 7.39
C TYR A 578 15.30 -4.03 8.91
N SER A 579 16.07 -4.86 9.60
CA SER A 579 16.01 -5.03 11.05
C SER A 579 17.05 -4.22 11.83
N GLN A 580 17.96 -3.54 11.12
CA GLN A 580 18.98 -2.69 11.73
C GLN A 580 18.35 -1.60 12.61
N PRO A 581 18.67 -1.52 13.91
CA PRO A 581 18.07 -0.58 14.84
C PRO A 581 18.21 0.87 14.37
N THR A 582 17.12 1.62 14.46
CA THR A 582 17.02 3.05 14.14
C THR A 582 17.92 3.87 15.05
N GLN A 583 18.29 5.10 14.66
CA GLN A 583 19.13 5.93 15.54
C GLN A 583 18.44 6.22 16.88
N SER A 584 17.12 6.37 16.86
CA SER A 584 16.26 6.49 18.04
C SER A 584 16.33 5.25 18.91
N GLN A 585 16.23 4.06 18.31
CA GLN A 585 16.33 2.79 19.04
C GLN A 585 17.75 2.53 19.55
N VAL A 586 18.78 2.93 18.82
CA VAL A 586 20.17 2.90 19.30
C VAL A 586 20.34 3.89 20.45
N ALA A 587 19.71 5.07 20.40
CA ALA A 587 19.75 6.05 21.50
C ALA A 587 18.96 5.58 22.73
N ASP A 588 17.81 4.94 22.54
CA ASP A 588 17.01 4.29 23.60
C ASP A 588 17.85 3.17 24.25
N VAL A 589 18.44 2.29 23.43
CA VAL A 589 19.36 1.23 23.90
C VAL A 589 20.61 1.82 24.55
N VAL A 590 21.17 2.93 24.07
CA VAL A 590 22.34 3.58 24.66
C VAL A 590 21.99 4.30 25.95
N SER A 591 20.78 4.86 26.06
CA SER A 591 20.22 5.42 27.31
C SER A 591 19.99 4.33 28.35
N ASP A 592 19.45 3.19 27.93
CA ASP A 592 19.31 1.99 28.75
C ASP A 592 20.69 1.35 29.07
N PHE A 593 21.66 1.47 28.16
CA PHE A 593 23.05 1.01 28.32
C PHE A 593 23.84 1.89 29.30
N HIS A 594 23.60 3.21 29.32
CA HIS A 594 24.13 4.10 30.35
C HIS A 594 23.50 3.81 31.72
N THR A 595 22.28 3.28 31.74
CA THR A 595 21.63 2.77 32.96
C THR A 595 22.14 1.37 33.35
N SER A 596 22.56 0.55 32.38
CA SER A 596 23.07 -0.82 32.58
C SER A 596 24.60 -0.91 32.71
N MET A 597 25.33 0.20 32.62
CA MET A 597 26.80 0.28 32.71
C MET A 597 27.38 -0.05 34.11
N ALA A 598 26.63 -0.76 34.95
CA ALA A 598 27.13 -1.44 36.15
C ALA A 598 27.33 -2.95 35.94
N THR A 599 26.88 -3.53 34.83
CA THR A 599 26.94 -4.99 34.64
C THR A 599 27.09 -5.38 33.18
N THR A 600 28.29 -5.90 32.89
CA THR A 600 28.58 -7.03 31.97
C THR A 600 29.33 -6.69 30.68
N THR A 601 30.51 -7.29 30.60
CA THR A 601 31.37 -7.47 29.44
C THR A 601 30.84 -8.60 28.55
N ASP A 602 30.62 -8.26 27.28
CA ASP A 602 30.83 -9.05 26.05
C ASP A 602 30.48 -10.56 26.03
N MET A 603 29.32 -10.89 25.46
CA MET A 603 28.91 -12.25 25.05
C MET A 603 28.21 -12.29 23.68
N MET A 604 28.64 -11.43 22.74
CA MET A 604 28.24 -11.56 21.33
C MET A 604 29.45 -11.78 20.44
N LYS A 605 29.94 -13.03 20.40
CA LYS A 605 30.77 -13.52 19.30
C LYS A 605 30.01 -14.57 18.50
N GLU A 606 29.82 -14.23 17.23
CA GLU A 606 29.32 -15.06 16.14
C GLU A 606 29.94 -16.46 16.14
N VAL A 607 29.08 -17.48 16.12
CA VAL A 607 29.43 -18.79 15.56
C VAL A 607 28.49 -19.04 14.39
N LEU A 608 28.99 -18.80 13.19
CA LEU A 608 28.36 -19.27 11.95
C LEU A 608 28.44 -20.81 11.96
N ARG A 609 27.29 -21.47 11.95
CA ARG A 609 27.18 -22.94 11.96
C ARG A 609 27.34 -23.50 10.54
N GLN A 610 27.91 -24.71 10.43
CA GLN A 610 28.09 -25.42 9.16
C GLN A 610 26.74 -25.98 8.65
N PRO A 611 26.48 -26.05 7.32
CA PRO A 611 25.20 -26.46 6.76
C PRO A 611 24.68 -27.83 7.22
N GLU A 612 25.55 -28.83 7.39
CA GLU A 612 25.13 -30.17 7.81
C GLU A 612 24.69 -30.22 9.29
N GLU A 613 25.33 -29.44 10.16
CA GLU A 613 24.94 -29.34 11.58
C GLU A 613 23.58 -28.66 11.73
N ILE A 614 23.29 -27.67 10.89
CA ILE A 614 21.98 -27.03 10.85
C ILE A 614 20.93 -28.04 10.39
N GLN A 615 21.24 -28.92 9.43
CA GLN A 615 20.32 -29.95 8.91
C GLN A 615 19.95 -31.03 9.93
N ALA A 616 20.91 -31.52 10.72
CA ALA A 616 20.65 -32.46 11.81
C ALA A 616 19.87 -31.81 12.98
N LEU A 617 20.16 -30.53 13.29
CA LEU A 617 19.36 -29.74 14.24
C LEU A 617 17.94 -29.48 13.71
N PHE A 618 17.78 -29.27 12.40
CA PHE A 618 16.47 -29.08 11.74
C PHE A 618 15.59 -30.31 11.88
N GLU A 619 16.13 -31.51 11.68
CA GLU A 619 15.37 -32.77 11.81
C GLU A 619 14.93 -33.00 13.27
N ARG A 620 15.83 -32.79 14.23
CA ARG A 620 15.54 -32.97 15.66
C ARG A 620 14.59 -31.92 16.24
N GLN A 621 14.71 -30.65 15.84
CA GLN A 621 13.81 -29.60 16.33
C GLN A 621 12.43 -29.61 15.68
N ARG A 622 12.28 -30.17 14.47
CA ARG A 622 10.96 -30.40 13.85
C ARG A 622 10.06 -31.33 14.65
N GLU A 623 10.65 -32.25 15.43
CA GLU A 623 9.92 -33.15 16.31
C GLU A 623 9.39 -32.44 17.58
N ILE A 624 10.08 -31.37 18.03
CA ILE A 624 9.84 -30.71 19.34
C ILE A 624 9.12 -29.36 19.20
N SER A 625 9.37 -28.62 18.12
CA SER A 625 8.87 -27.26 17.90
C SER A 625 8.57 -27.03 16.43
N GLY A 626 7.34 -26.66 16.11
CA GLY A 626 6.91 -26.45 14.74
C GLY A 626 5.91 -25.32 14.62
N PRO A 627 5.54 -24.98 13.37
CA PRO A 627 4.45 -24.06 13.17
C PRO A 627 3.22 -24.75 13.75
N PHE A 628 2.47 -24.00 14.56
CA PHE A 628 1.25 -24.39 15.27
C PHE A 628 1.46 -25.22 16.55
N SER A 629 2.66 -25.22 17.13
CA SER A 629 2.85 -25.70 18.50
C SER A 629 2.08 -24.82 19.50
N LYS A 630 1.31 -25.43 20.42
CA LYS A 630 0.68 -24.72 21.55
C LYS A 630 1.77 -24.23 22.48
N THR A 631 1.68 -22.96 22.85
CA THR A 631 2.58 -22.34 23.79
C THR A 631 1.78 -21.47 24.74
N VAL A 632 2.36 -21.11 25.89
CA VAL A 632 1.65 -20.32 26.90
C VAL A 632 1.10 -19.03 26.29
N GLY A 633 -0.23 -18.84 26.33
CA GLY A 633 -0.90 -17.62 25.86
C GLY A 633 -1.05 -17.47 24.35
N GLY A 634 -0.78 -18.50 23.54
CA GLY A 634 -1.00 -18.43 22.10
C GLY A 634 -0.44 -19.60 21.29
N THR A 635 -0.32 -19.37 19.97
CA THR A 635 0.11 -20.41 19.03
C THR A 635 1.40 -20.00 18.34
N CYS A 636 2.46 -20.81 18.45
CA CYS A 636 3.67 -20.63 17.66
C CYS A 636 3.37 -20.82 16.16
N VAL A 637 3.96 -20.05 15.26
CA VAL A 637 3.73 -20.04 13.80
C VAL A 637 5.03 -20.13 13.01
N THR A 638 6.15 -20.39 13.68
CA THR A 638 7.45 -20.56 13.01
C THR A 638 7.48 -21.88 12.25
N ASN A 639 7.60 -21.85 10.92
CA ASN A 639 7.76 -23.06 10.11
C ASN A 639 9.21 -23.56 10.02
N LYS A 640 10.04 -23.18 11.00
CA LYS A 640 11.50 -23.38 11.09
C LYS A 640 11.95 -23.63 12.52
N ILE A 641 13.24 -23.94 12.68
CA ILE A 641 13.94 -24.04 13.98
C ILE A 641 13.47 -22.94 14.93
N CYS A 642 13.05 -23.34 16.14
CA CYS A 642 12.59 -22.40 17.16
C CYS A 642 13.69 -21.36 17.44
N PRO A 643 13.44 -20.07 17.11
CA PRO A 643 14.46 -19.04 17.22
C PRO A 643 14.84 -18.69 18.65
N THR A 644 13.85 -18.78 19.55
CA THR A 644 13.93 -18.34 20.95
C THR A 644 14.19 -19.50 21.91
N LYS A 645 14.60 -20.68 21.40
CA LYS A 645 14.87 -21.89 22.19
C LYS A 645 13.73 -22.25 23.17
N LEU A 646 12.48 -22.20 22.67
CA LEU A 646 11.25 -22.52 23.40
C LEU A 646 10.85 -21.51 24.49
N ALA A 647 11.50 -20.34 24.56
CA ALA A 647 10.96 -19.20 25.30
C ALA A 647 9.78 -18.63 24.51
N CYS A 648 8.56 -19.01 24.91
CA CYS A 648 7.37 -18.77 24.10
C CYS A 648 6.56 -17.53 24.49
N VAL A 649 6.68 -17.07 25.73
CA VAL A 649 6.11 -15.78 26.16
C VAL A 649 7.07 -14.67 25.74
N GLY A 650 6.58 -13.71 24.96
CA GLY A 650 7.37 -12.68 24.25
C GLY A 650 7.89 -13.10 22.88
N CYS A 651 7.38 -14.18 22.30
CA CYS A 651 7.84 -14.68 21.00
C CYS A 651 6.90 -14.22 19.88
N SER A 652 7.35 -13.47 18.86
CA SER A 652 6.43 -13.05 17.77
C SER A 652 6.14 -14.07 16.68
N THR A 653 6.84 -15.20 16.71
CA THR A 653 6.24 -16.32 16.00
C THR A 653 5.07 -16.88 16.78
N LYS A 654 4.83 -16.47 18.02
CA LYS A 654 3.56 -16.73 18.69
C LYS A 654 2.56 -15.66 18.28
N ILE A 655 1.37 -16.10 17.90
CA ILE A 655 0.21 -15.22 17.78
C ILE A 655 -0.52 -15.33 19.12
N PRO A 656 -0.63 -14.24 19.90
CA PRO A 656 -1.45 -14.22 21.11
C PRO A 656 -2.92 -14.46 20.76
N GLU A 657 -3.59 -15.34 21.50
CA GLU A 657 -4.97 -15.72 21.26
C GLU A 657 -5.82 -15.35 22.49
N PRO A 658 -6.90 -14.55 22.36
CA PRO A 658 -7.79 -14.25 23.48
C PRO A 658 -8.31 -15.50 24.19
N GLU A 659 -8.53 -16.59 23.44
CA GLU A 659 -9.01 -17.87 23.95
C GLU A 659 -7.99 -18.58 24.87
N GLN A 660 -6.73 -18.14 24.92
CA GLN A 660 -5.65 -18.68 25.77
C GLN A 660 -5.13 -17.64 26.78
N LYS A 661 -5.86 -16.54 27.00
CA LYS A 661 -5.51 -15.45 27.91
C LYS A 661 -5.25 -15.92 29.35
N ASP A 662 -6.03 -16.88 29.85
CA ASP A 662 -5.90 -17.39 31.22
C ASP A 662 -4.52 -18.03 31.45
N GLU A 663 -3.98 -18.75 30.47
CA GLU A 663 -2.65 -19.36 30.54
C GLU A 663 -1.55 -18.29 30.70
N LEU A 664 -1.74 -17.13 30.06
CA LEU A 664 -0.80 -16.01 30.14
C LEU A 664 -0.89 -15.27 31.48
N LEU A 665 -2.09 -15.18 32.07
CA LEU A 665 -2.31 -14.61 33.41
C LEU A 665 -1.67 -15.51 34.49
N GLU A 666 -1.84 -16.82 34.39
CA GLU A 666 -1.19 -17.79 35.28
C GLU A 666 0.33 -17.72 35.18
N TYR A 667 0.85 -17.59 33.95
CA TYR A 667 2.29 -17.45 33.73
C TYR A 667 2.85 -16.12 34.25
N LEU A 668 2.07 -15.04 34.16
CA LEU A 668 2.42 -13.74 34.74
C LEU A 668 2.49 -13.81 36.27
N ASP A 669 1.49 -14.42 36.92
CA ASP A 669 1.48 -14.63 38.38
C ASP A 669 2.68 -15.47 38.84
N TRP A 670 3.01 -16.54 38.11
CA TRP A 670 4.21 -17.33 38.36
C TRP A 670 5.50 -16.49 38.24
N ALA A 671 5.60 -15.64 37.22
CA ALA A 671 6.78 -14.81 37.00
C ALA A 671 6.92 -13.71 38.07
N GLU A 672 5.81 -13.14 38.55
CA GLU A 672 5.79 -12.15 39.64
C GLU A 672 6.23 -12.79 40.97
N LYS A 673 5.69 -13.96 41.33
CA LYS A 673 6.11 -14.71 42.54
C LYS A 673 7.57 -15.17 42.47
N SER A 674 8.01 -15.62 41.29
CA SER A 674 9.41 -16.06 41.08
C SER A 674 10.39 -14.87 41.18
N LYS A 675 9.99 -13.69 40.71
CA LYS A 675 10.77 -12.46 40.86
C LYS A 675 10.97 -12.12 42.34
N GLU A 676 9.91 -12.12 43.15
CA GLU A 676 9.99 -11.84 44.60
C GLU A 676 10.95 -12.79 45.31
N TYR A 677 10.82 -14.10 45.04
CA TYR A 677 11.73 -15.11 45.57
C TYR A 677 13.20 -14.84 45.20
N HIS A 678 13.48 -14.51 43.93
CA HIS A 678 14.84 -14.21 43.48
C HIS A 678 15.39 -12.88 44.03
N GLU A 679 14.52 -11.90 44.29
CA GLU A 679 14.88 -10.64 44.96
C GLU A 679 15.28 -10.90 46.42
N GLU A 680 14.53 -11.71 47.17
CA GLU A 680 14.86 -12.11 48.54
C GLU A 680 16.19 -12.89 48.64
N LYS A 681 16.51 -13.71 47.64
CA LYS A 681 17.74 -14.51 47.58
C LYS A 681 18.94 -13.76 46.99
N GLY A 682 18.75 -12.54 46.50
CA GLY A 682 19.80 -11.72 45.90
C GLY A 682 20.27 -12.17 44.51
N PHE A 683 19.51 -13.00 43.80
CA PHE A 683 19.85 -13.51 42.46
C PHE A 683 19.52 -12.49 41.37
N LYS A 684 20.33 -11.43 41.27
CA LYS A 684 20.10 -10.29 40.38
C LYS A 684 19.82 -10.66 38.91
N LEU A 685 20.48 -11.69 38.37
CA LEU A 685 20.28 -12.12 36.97
C LEU A 685 18.91 -12.79 36.75
N GLU A 686 18.44 -13.60 37.70
CA GLU A 686 17.12 -14.22 37.63
C GLU A 686 16.01 -13.19 37.82
N VAL A 687 16.21 -12.19 38.68
CA VAL A 687 15.30 -11.03 38.82
C VAL A 687 15.11 -10.30 37.48
N LEU A 688 16.20 -10.07 36.72
CA LEU A 688 16.12 -9.42 35.42
C LEU A 688 15.39 -10.27 34.37
N LYS A 689 15.62 -11.59 34.34
CA LYS A 689 14.88 -12.51 33.47
C LYS A 689 13.38 -12.51 33.77
N MET A 690 13.00 -12.53 35.05
CA MET A 690 11.61 -12.47 35.45
C MET A 690 10.98 -11.12 35.11
N LYS A 691 11.71 -10.00 35.27
CA LYS A 691 11.24 -8.67 34.82
C LYS A 691 10.97 -8.62 33.31
N LYS A 692 11.84 -9.22 32.48
CA LYS A 692 11.60 -9.36 31.03
C LYS A 692 10.34 -10.20 30.76
N THR A 693 10.23 -11.36 31.40
CA THR A 693 9.08 -12.27 31.27
C THR A 693 7.75 -11.59 31.63
N ILE A 694 7.73 -10.81 32.71
CA ILE A 694 6.58 -10.01 33.14
C ILE A 694 6.23 -8.93 32.11
N HIS A 695 7.23 -8.25 31.56
CA HIS A 695 7.03 -7.24 30.52
C HIS A 695 6.41 -7.86 29.26
N ASP A 696 6.97 -8.96 28.79
CA ASP A 696 6.55 -9.68 27.59
C ASP A 696 5.11 -10.20 27.73
N ALA A 697 4.78 -10.82 28.87
CA ALA A 697 3.41 -11.25 29.17
C ALA A 697 2.42 -10.06 29.20
N LYS A 698 2.82 -8.91 29.77
CA LYS A 698 1.98 -7.70 29.79
C LYS A 698 1.80 -7.08 28.40
N ALA A 699 2.79 -7.20 27.51
CA ALA A 699 2.69 -6.72 26.13
C ALA A 699 1.69 -7.57 25.32
N GLU A 700 1.79 -8.89 25.41
CA GLU A 700 0.84 -9.81 24.77
C GLU A 700 -0.59 -9.66 25.32
N LEU A 701 -0.75 -9.45 26.63
CA LEU A 701 -2.06 -9.15 27.22
C LEU A 701 -2.67 -7.85 26.68
N LYS A 702 -1.85 -6.84 26.34
CA LYS A 702 -2.33 -5.62 25.68
C LYS A 702 -2.76 -5.88 24.24
N GLU A 703 -2.04 -6.72 23.50
CA GLU A 703 -2.43 -7.12 22.15
C GLU A 703 -3.76 -7.90 22.19
N ILE A 704 -3.89 -8.87 23.10
CA ILE A 704 -5.14 -9.59 23.34
C ILE A 704 -6.27 -8.62 23.69
N ALA A 705 -6.02 -7.65 24.58
CA ALA A 705 -7.03 -6.66 24.97
C ALA A 705 -7.52 -5.83 23.78
N LEU A 706 -6.62 -5.38 22.89
CA LEU A 706 -6.99 -4.67 21.66
C LEU A 706 -7.79 -5.57 20.71
N ILE A 707 -7.44 -6.85 20.62
CA ILE A 707 -8.17 -7.84 19.81
C ILE A 707 -9.59 -8.05 20.35
N GLU A 708 -9.72 -8.29 21.65
CA GLU A 708 -11.00 -8.40 22.34
C GLU A 708 -11.83 -7.13 22.17
N GLU A 709 -11.21 -5.95 22.25
CA GLU A 709 -11.89 -4.67 22.11
C GLU A 709 -12.48 -4.44 20.72
N TYR A 710 -11.73 -4.71 19.64
CA TYR A 710 -12.29 -4.55 18.30
C TYR A 710 -13.31 -5.65 17.96
N ARG A 711 -13.16 -6.87 18.52
CA ARG A 711 -14.16 -7.95 18.38
C ARG A 711 -15.47 -7.57 19.08
N ARG A 712 -15.41 -7.06 20.31
CA ARG A 712 -16.58 -6.53 21.03
C ARG A 712 -17.21 -5.35 20.29
N ASP A 713 -16.39 -4.44 19.76
CA ASP A 713 -16.88 -3.30 18.98
C ASP A 713 -17.61 -3.75 17.70
N LYS A 714 -17.23 -4.88 17.10
CA LYS A 714 -17.92 -5.45 15.95
C LYS A 714 -19.34 -5.92 16.29
N GLU A 715 -19.57 -6.38 17.52
CA GLU A 715 -20.87 -6.83 18.03
C GLU A 715 -21.76 -5.67 18.50
N ASN A 716 -21.19 -4.47 18.66
CA ASN A 716 -21.94 -3.28 19.04
C ASN A 716 -22.90 -2.86 17.92
N GLU A 717 -24.19 -3.05 18.15
CA GLU A 717 -25.26 -2.61 17.28
C GLU A 717 -25.97 -1.39 17.87
N PRO A 718 -25.73 -0.17 17.33
CA PRO A 718 -26.32 1.03 17.90
C PRO A 718 -27.82 1.04 17.63
N ARG A 719 -28.60 1.52 18.61
CA ARG A 719 -30.05 1.63 18.45
C ARG A 719 -30.37 2.78 17.48
N LEU A 720 -31.19 2.49 16.49
CA LEU A 720 -31.74 3.51 15.60
C LEU A 720 -32.70 4.42 16.37
N ILE A 721 -32.52 5.74 16.23
CA ILE A 721 -33.34 6.78 16.79
C ILE A 721 -33.97 7.54 15.62
N HIS A 722 -35.29 7.65 15.59
CA HIS A 722 -36.00 8.40 14.56
C HIS A 722 -37.25 9.03 15.17
N ARG A 723 -37.71 10.14 14.60
CA ARG A 723 -39.04 10.68 14.90
C ARG A 723 -40.05 10.02 13.98
N LYS A 724 -41.21 9.63 14.50
CA LYS A 724 -42.34 9.30 13.61
C LYS A 724 -42.73 10.58 12.85
N PRO A 725 -42.95 10.53 11.54
CA PRO A 725 -43.29 11.72 10.76
C PRO A 725 -44.55 12.43 11.24
#